data_AF-A0A1I0DEJ7-F1
#
_entry.id   AF-A0A1I0DEJ7-F1
#
_cell.length_a   1.000
_cell.length_b   1.000
_cell.length_c   1.000
_cell.angle_alpha   90.00
_cell.angle_beta   90.00
_cell.angle_gamma   90.00
#
_symmetry.space_group_name_H-M   'P 1'
#
loop_
_entity.id
_entity.type
_entity.pdbx_description
1 polymer ?
#
loop_
_entity_poly.entity_id
_entity_poly.type
_entity_poly.pdbx_seq_one_letter_code
_entity_poly.pdbx_strand_id
1 'polypeptide(L)'
;MQMQAGRYNHFKNRYSLFNGIFKYLFLFLLFAVLELPQVYAQEAIVYSRCERTSDSFDLTANVTINGQSQTVTRTMTGLDIYDVLPDVTNFFSNFSAPCDLVYRDPNGVETVIFDCSTTSTQSNACAALDAAVSFDGNTIAFSVFRGSLTNYREQIHSQVVHPDAEPKNLGYYDLPNKRLVTTGAHLHFYTVSTKQIKVMPFNTGVYDSGPAFISNQRIAFTSTRDDHTSTVVWGTTESRKGTRIWTVDIDGKNPDLASHHSLSQEQHPFMLRNGRLAYSSWQIFGGLPFRYTNNSAGSHTTIDNLFHIYAQDPDGAKNFPIYGQHSGDHTKSYFGADHKAAHFITQTSDERIWFADYYRGNNNALGLLVGVMQEPEGQEGIGPHEATSHADLYVPRDAINFAAWSHSDDMPSYTMGRFGTRQVNHPNYADPLPYAGKLGHPAALPNNGLMMAWGKGACSTVAYNSIYAELGKTAPPLTSGSGSGVAMNLVTSLKMDTPGCDVGLYRATQIPSQHPGDLEMVVDSKDWHEIMGRAVVPYANIHGVDHPDIIERADVRTSHPSLETGTPFGLLGAASIIDRETHPMDGIHFAGEHQFNLQGTDTIDYTDDDLCGVRILGNMPNRNRNTVYEIANIAGERVTILGEFPVLNRQADGSRAIDASGHPDTSFLVRMPANTPYLMQGIDCDGRTLNTDQTWQSLRPGEQKTCNGCHVHSRPGRTQFETTFAAKSGYTIPRLGEGTVPLLAGKSGNTVQTRTLPGYGMRIEFTRDIKPIFDQHCASCHSGSSPAGGLALNNTGGANNKPNTTWWCLVADKDQSCVAPANQIATGAGFTGMSFRRPQLTRYLRAFNSRGSLLYWKAANQRTDNRTDGQFSDDIDFGANHPTSISANELAILSRWIDIGAPGGGATELYDTQKPTLHLASADSGSVSQLRVGTVDLG
;
A
#
# COMPACT_ATOMS: atom_id res chain seq x y z
N MET A 1 22.99 -57.90 3.33
CA MET A 1 23.32 -59.34 3.15
C MET A 1 23.37 -59.62 1.66
N GLN A 2 24.41 -60.32 1.22
CA GLN A 2 24.82 -60.66 -0.15
C GLN A 2 23.66 -61.14 -1.07
N MET A 3 23.52 -60.74 -2.34
CA MET A 3 24.35 -60.89 -3.56
C MET A 3 23.74 -61.98 -4.51
N GLN A 4 23.92 -61.77 -5.83
CA GLN A 4 23.75 -62.67 -7.00
C GLN A 4 22.44 -62.55 -7.80
N ALA A 5 22.43 -61.93 -9.00
CA ALA A 5 22.98 -62.33 -10.32
C ALA A 5 22.05 -63.35 -11.05
N GLY A 6 21.70 -63.28 -12.34
CA GLY A 6 22.12 -62.50 -13.50
C GLY A 6 22.35 -63.44 -14.71
N ARG A 7 21.77 -63.09 -15.87
CA ARG A 7 22.13 -63.47 -17.27
C ARG A 7 21.61 -64.80 -17.88
N TYR A 8 21.39 -65.02 -19.20
CA TYR A 8 21.50 -64.28 -20.49
C TYR A 8 20.91 -65.13 -21.67
N ASN A 9 20.52 -64.46 -22.76
CA ASN A 9 20.67 -64.77 -24.22
C ASN A 9 19.88 -65.83 -25.03
N HIS A 10 19.04 -65.30 -25.94
CA HIS A 10 19.09 -65.34 -27.44
C HIS A 10 19.54 -66.58 -28.24
N PHE A 11 18.67 -67.03 -29.18
CA PHE A 11 18.97 -67.50 -30.56
C PHE A 11 17.71 -67.30 -31.46
N LYS A 12 17.71 -66.38 -32.43
CA LYS A 12 17.99 -66.50 -33.89
C LYS A 12 16.92 -67.22 -34.77
N ASN A 13 16.13 -66.39 -35.47
CA ASN A 13 16.02 -66.28 -36.94
C ASN A 13 15.57 -67.51 -37.80
N ARG A 14 14.38 -67.47 -38.42
CA ARG A 14 14.14 -67.11 -39.85
C ARG A 14 12.72 -67.48 -40.35
N TYR A 15 12.11 -66.44 -40.94
CA TYR A 15 10.96 -66.34 -41.86
C TYR A 15 10.77 -67.47 -42.88
N SER A 16 9.50 -67.75 -43.26
CA SER A 16 9.03 -67.51 -44.64
C SER A 16 7.52 -67.69 -44.87
N LEU A 17 6.96 -66.76 -45.66
CA LEU A 17 5.85 -66.91 -46.63
C LEU A 17 4.41 -67.11 -46.10
N PHE A 18 3.63 -66.03 -46.03
CA PHE A 18 2.49 -65.74 -46.94
C PHE A 18 1.80 -64.42 -46.48
N ASN A 19 1.18 -63.69 -47.40
CA ASN A 19 0.45 -62.42 -47.23
C ASN A 19 1.25 -61.09 -47.32
N GLY A 20 1.99 -60.93 -48.40
CA GLY A 20 2.15 -59.62 -49.03
C GLY A 20 1.04 -59.44 -50.06
N ILE A 21 0.20 -58.39 -49.90
CA ILE A 21 -0.66 -57.70 -50.88
C ILE A 21 -1.94 -57.12 -50.23
N PHE A 22 -2.31 -57.51 -49.00
CA PHE A 22 -3.48 -56.92 -48.30
C PHE A 22 -3.14 -55.92 -47.16
N LYS A 23 -1.86 -55.61 -46.92
CA LYS A 23 -1.42 -54.70 -45.84
C LYS A 23 -1.08 -53.27 -46.24
N TYR A 24 -1.00 -52.97 -47.54
CA TYR A 24 -0.59 -51.63 -48.01
C TYR A 24 -1.76 -50.67 -48.31
N LEU A 25 -2.98 -51.17 -48.48
CA LEU A 25 -4.16 -50.32 -48.69
C LEU A 25 -4.81 -49.84 -47.38
N PHE A 26 -4.64 -50.59 -46.29
CA PHE A 26 -5.18 -50.22 -44.97
C PHE A 26 -4.24 -49.30 -44.16
N LEU A 27 -2.95 -49.27 -44.49
CA LEU A 27 -1.98 -48.39 -43.84
C LEU A 27 -1.99 -46.97 -44.42
N PHE A 28 -2.35 -46.80 -45.70
CA PHE A 28 -2.48 -45.47 -46.31
C PHE A 28 -3.81 -44.76 -45.98
N LEU A 29 -4.86 -45.50 -45.63
CA LEU A 29 -6.13 -44.91 -45.19
C LEU A 29 -6.15 -44.57 -43.68
N LEU A 30 -5.21 -45.07 -42.87
CA LEU A 30 -5.09 -44.69 -41.46
C LEU A 30 -4.14 -43.48 -41.24
N PHE A 31 -3.27 -43.17 -42.21
CA PHE A 31 -2.39 -41.99 -42.18
C PHE A 31 -2.95 -40.77 -42.93
N ALA A 32 -4.14 -40.90 -43.54
CA ALA A 32 -4.83 -39.82 -44.27
C ALA A 32 -6.12 -39.35 -43.57
N VAL A 33 -6.37 -39.78 -42.33
CA VAL A 33 -7.33 -39.13 -41.43
C VAL A 33 -6.57 -38.07 -40.66
N LEU A 34 -6.43 -36.91 -41.30
CA LEU A 34 -6.42 -35.60 -40.66
C LEU A 34 -5.63 -35.51 -39.35
N GLU A 35 -4.34 -35.19 -39.46
CA GLU A 35 -3.76 -34.16 -38.59
C GLU A 35 -4.52 -32.85 -38.88
N LEU A 36 -5.77 -32.77 -38.45
CA LEU A 36 -6.31 -31.49 -38.06
C LEU A 36 -5.44 -31.09 -36.86
N PRO A 37 -4.74 -29.93 -36.88
CA PRO A 37 -4.31 -29.38 -35.62
C PRO A 37 -5.58 -29.34 -34.77
N GLN A 38 -5.59 -30.06 -33.65
CA GLN A 38 -6.48 -29.66 -32.57
C GLN A 38 -6.01 -28.26 -32.20
N VAL A 39 -6.61 -27.27 -32.85
CA VAL A 39 -6.63 -25.91 -32.36
C VAL A 39 -7.36 -26.05 -31.04
N TYR A 40 -6.60 -26.25 -29.96
CA TYR A 40 -7.13 -26.09 -28.62
C TYR A 40 -7.75 -24.69 -28.62
N ALA A 41 -9.07 -24.62 -28.41
CA ALA A 41 -9.75 -23.34 -28.31
C ALA A 41 -9.04 -22.54 -27.21
N GLN A 42 -8.50 -21.38 -27.58
CA GLN A 42 -7.89 -20.47 -26.61
C GLN A 42 -8.99 -19.94 -25.70
N GLU A 43 -8.65 -19.52 -24.49
CA GLU A 43 -9.63 -18.89 -23.63
C GLU A 43 -10.02 -17.53 -24.23
N ALA A 44 -11.32 -17.21 -24.21
CA ALA A 44 -11.75 -15.85 -24.55
C ALA A 44 -11.14 -14.89 -23.53
N ILE A 45 -10.58 -13.77 -23.98
CA ILE A 45 -10.01 -12.75 -23.10
C ILE A 45 -10.52 -11.36 -23.46
N VAL A 46 -10.49 -10.47 -22.48
CA VAL A 46 -10.60 -9.03 -22.67
C VAL A 46 -9.32 -8.38 -22.17
N TYR A 47 -8.82 -7.39 -22.90
CA TYR A 47 -7.61 -6.66 -22.53
C TYR A 47 -7.66 -5.24 -23.07
N SER A 48 -6.80 -4.39 -22.51
CA SER A 48 -6.60 -3.04 -23.00
C SER A 48 -5.39 -3.00 -23.91
N ARG A 49 -5.50 -2.32 -25.05
CA ARG A 49 -4.35 -2.03 -25.90
C ARG A 49 -4.13 -0.52 -25.99
N CYS A 50 -2.99 -0.04 -25.54
CA CYS A 50 -2.64 1.38 -25.56
C CYS A 50 -1.68 1.68 -26.71
N GLU A 51 -1.89 2.79 -27.43
CA GLU A 51 -1.04 3.17 -28.57
C GLU A 51 0.43 3.26 -28.10
N ARG A 52 1.30 2.48 -28.73
CA ARG A 52 2.74 2.45 -28.43
C ARG A 52 3.49 3.38 -29.36
N THR A 53 4.53 4.03 -28.84
CA THR A 53 5.42 4.88 -29.63
C THR A 53 6.45 4.03 -30.38
N SER A 54 6.00 3.39 -31.47
CA SER A 54 6.82 2.49 -32.29
C SER A 54 7.66 3.21 -33.35
N ASP A 55 7.25 4.41 -33.76
CA ASP A 55 7.90 5.18 -34.81
C ASP A 55 9.25 5.77 -34.40
N SER A 56 10.14 5.93 -35.39
CA SER A 56 11.40 6.64 -35.22
C SER A 56 11.20 8.17 -35.19
N PHE A 57 12.11 8.89 -34.55
CA PHE A 57 12.07 10.35 -34.45
C PHE A 57 13.39 10.99 -34.89
N ASP A 58 13.33 11.92 -35.84
CA ASP A 58 14.51 12.68 -36.25
C ASP A 58 14.79 13.84 -35.28
N LEU A 59 15.80 13.64 -34.44
CA LEU A 59 16.26 14.64 -33.47
C LEU A 59 17.29 15.57 -34.13
N THR A 60 16.89 16.81 -34.40
CA THR A 60 17.77 17.84 -34.97
C THR A 60 18.19 18.87 -33.91
N ALA A 61 19.49 19.11 -33.79
CA ALA A 61 20.04 20.12 -32.89
C ALA A 61 21.33 20.75 -33.42
N ASN A 62 21.63 21.96 -32.94
CA ASN A 62 22.92 22.59 -33.13
C ASN A 62 23.89 22.13 -32.03
N VAL A 63 24.95 21.43 -32.43
CA VAL A 63 26.00 20.92 -31.54
C VAL A 63 27.36 21.45 -31.96
N THR A 64 28.29 21.58 -31.03
CA THR A 64 29.68 21.95 -31.33
C THR A 64 30.51 20.68 -31.45
N ILE A 65 31.17 20.47 -32.58
CA ILE A 65 32.09 19.34 -32.79
C ILE A 65 33.43 19.94 -33.23
N ASN A 66 34.51 19.63 -32.52
CA ASN A 66 35.85 20.19 -32.76
C ASN A 66 35.87 21.73 -32.82
N GLY A 67 35.14 22.40 -31.90
CA GLY A 67 35.05 23.85 -31.84
C GLY A 67 34.19 24.51 -32.93
N GLN A 68 33.52 23.74 -33.80
CA GLN A 68 32.61 24.27 -34.83
C GLN A 68 31.16 23.89 -34.55
N SER A 69 30.26 24.88 -34.59
CA SER A 69 28.82 24.66 -34.49
C SER A 69 28.29 24.03 -35.79
N GLN A 70 27.61 22.90 -35.68
CA GLN A 70 27.02 22.14 -36.77
C GLN A 70 25.58 21.76 -36.43
N THR A 71 24.67 21.84 -37.40
CA THR A 71 23.33 21.28 -37.27
C THR A 71 23.39 19.79 -37.60
N VAL A 72 23.10 18.95 -36.62
CA VAL A 72 23.10 17.49 -36.75
C VAL A 72 21.70 16.97 -36.58
N THR A 73 21.33 16.00 -37.42
CA THR A 73 20.09 15.24 -37.31
C THR A 73 20.44 13.79 -37.05
N ARG A 74 19.86 13.20 -36.00
CA ARG A 74 20.00 11.79 -35.66
C ARG A 74 18.62 11.16 -35.53
N THR A 75 18.38 10.10 -36.29
CA THR A 75 17.17 9.28 -36.14
C THR A 75 17.26 8.46 -34.86
N MET A 76 16.31 8.69 -33.96
CA MET A 76 16.15 8.02 -32.68
C MET A 76 15.15 6.88 -32.80
N THR A 77 15.38 5.78 -32.07
CA THR A 77 14.54 4.57 -32.03
C THR A 77 14.37 4.10 -30.59
N GLY A 78 13.39 3.22 -30.34
CA GLY A 78 13.10 2.71 -28.99
C GLY A 78 12.54 3.77 -28.05
N LEU A 79 11.73 4.69 -28.58
CA LEU A 79 11.14 5.80 -27.83
C LEU A 79 10.05 5.34 -26.87
N ASP A 80 9.48 4.16 -27.10
CA ASP A 80 8.58 3.45 -26.18
C ASP A 80 9.17 3.21 -24.78
N ILE A 81 10.48 3.39 -24.59
CA ILE A 81 11.08 3.46 -23.25
C ILE A 81 10.46 4.56 -22.36
N TYR A 82 9.88 5.59 -22.98
CA TYR A 82 9.21 6.71 -22.32
C TYR A 82 7.67 6.62 -22.33
N ASP A 83 7.11 5.56 -22.91
CA ASP A 83 5.70 5.24 -22.73
C ASP A 83 5.48 4.83 -21.28
N VAL A 84 4.37 5.30 -20.70
CA VAL A 84 4.06 5.11 -19.27
C VAL A 84 2.79 4.30 -19.19
N LEU A 85 2.83 3.18 -18.48
CA LEU A 85 1.62 2.40 -18.22
C LEU A 85 0.89 2.93 -16.97
N PRO A 86 -0.43 2.69 -16.85
CA PRO A 86 -1.14 2.97 -15.60
C PRO A 86 -0.46 2.24 -14.43
N ASP A 87 -0.19 2.95 -13.34
CA ASP A 87 0.40 2.41 -12.11
C ASP A 87 -0.20 3.11 -10.88
N VAL A 88 0.26 2.75 -9.67
CA VAL A 88 -0.24 3.33 -8.41
C VAL A 88 -0.13 4.85 -8.30
N THR A 89 0.83 5.49 -8.99
CA THR A 89 1.05 6.94 -9.03
C THR A 89 0.50 7.64 -10.27
N ASN A 90 0.57 6.97 -11.42
CA ASN A 90 -0.07 7.38 -12.67
C ASN A 90 -1.52 6.87 -12.74
N PHE A 91 -2.13 6.49 -11.60
CA PHE A 91 -3.47 5.92 -11.52
C PHE A 91 -4.53 6.83 -12.15
N PHE A 92 -4.39 8.15 -11.94
CA PHE A 92 -5.35 9.11 -12.45
C PHE A 92 -5.07 9.53 -13.89
N SER A 93 -3.80 9.68 -14.29
CA SER A 93 -3.39 10.43 -15.48
C SER A 93 -1.94 10.09 -15.87
N ASN A 94 -1.48 10.62 -17.00
CA ASN A 94 -0.09 10.60 -17.49
C ASN A 94 0.43 9.23 -17.97
N PHE A 95 -0.47 8.30 -18.25
CA PHE A 95 -0.17 7.07 -18.98
C PHE A 95 -0.41 7.21 -20.49
N SER A 96 0.16 6.29 -21.26
CA SER A 96 0.06 6.19 -22.71
C SER A 96 -1.39 6.01 -23.14
N ALA A 97 -1.78 6.73 -24.19
CA ALA A 97 -3.14 6.74 -24.73
C ALA A 97 -3.13 7.28 -26.16
N PRO A 98 -4.19 7.04 -26.95
CA PRO A 98 -5.45 6.33 -26.65
C PRO A 98 -5.29 4.84 -26.31
N CYS A 99 -6.25 4.29 -25.57
CA CYS A 99 -6.33 2.85 -25.31
C CYS A 99 -7.70 2.28 -25.66
N ASP A 100 -7.71 1.26 -26.51
CA ASP A 100 -8.92 0.51 -26.85
C ASP A 100 -9.15 -0.64 -25.86
N LEU A 101 -10.42 -1.04 -25.71
CA LEU A 101 -10.78 -2.30 -25.07
C LEU A 101 -11.10 -3.34 -26.14
N VAL A 102 -10.42 -4.49 -26.08
CA VAL A 102 -10.52 -5.55 -27.09
C VAL A 102 -11.01 -6.84 -26.44
N TYR A 103 -12.02 -7.45 -27.06
CA TYR A 103 -12.46 -8.81 -26.79
C TYR A 103 -11.85 -9.74 -27.83
N ARG A 104 -11.13 -10.77 -27.40
CA ARG A 104 -10.58 -11.84 -28.23
C ARG A 104 -11.34 -13.12 -27.95
N ASP A 105 -11.95 -13.68 -28.98
CA ASP A 105 -12.74 -14.90 -28.86
C ASP A 105 -11.85 -16.17 -28.78
N PRO A 106 -12.43 -17.36 -28.49
CA PRO A 106 -11.66 -18.60 -28.41
C PRO A 106 -10.96 -19.06 -29.69
N ASN A 107 -11.33 -18.50 -30.84
CA ASN A 107 -10.68 -18.77 -32.13
C ASN A 107 -9.57 -17.75 -32.43
N GLY A 108 -9.33 -16.81 -31.51
CA GLY A 108 -8.34 -15.75 -31.66
C GLY A 108 -8.82 -14.57 -32.50
N VAL A 109 -10.12 -14.41 -32.71
CA VAL A 109 -10.69 -13.26 -33.43
C VAL A 109 -10.83 -12.09 -32.46
N GLU A 110 -10.20 -10.97 -32.79
CA GLU A 110 -10.26 -9.74 -32.00
C GLU A 110 -11.37 -8.80 -32.46
N THR A 111 -12.12 -8.27 -31.50
CA THR A 111 -13.15 -7.25 -31.69
C THR A 111 -12.88 -6.09 -30.73
N VAL A 112 -12.73 -4.88 -31.27
CA VAL A 112 -12.70 -3.66 -30.46
C VAL A 112 -14.10 -3.42 -29.92
N ILE A 113 -14.28 -3.60 -28.61
CA ILE A 113 -15.57 -3.40 -27.92
C ILE A 113 -15.71 -1.99 -27.35
N PHE A 114 -14.60 -1.25 -27.22
CA PHE A 114 -14.60 0.19 -26.98
C PHE A 114 -13.43 0.85 -27.73
N ASP A 115 -13.75 1.75 -28.65
CA ASP A 115 -12.79 2.39 -29.57
C ASP A 115 -12.43 3.80 -29.12
N CYS A 116 -11.21 3.94 -28.59
CA CYS A 116 -10.60 5.23 -28.29
C CYS A 116 -9.62 5.66 -29.38
N SER A 117 -8.96 4.72 -30.06
CA SER A 117 -7.88 5.01 -30.99
C SER A 117 -8.34 5.79 -32.22
N THR A 118 -9.52 5.48 -32.75
CA THR A 118 -10.08 6.20 -33.91
C THR A 118 -10.91 7.43 -33.52
N THR A 119 -11.39 7.48 -32.28
CA THR A 119 -12.29 8.55 -31.79
C THR A 119 -11.57 9.68 -31.07
N SER A 120 -10.34 9.44 -30.62
CA SER A 120 -9.54 10.41 -29.88
C SER A 120 -8.97 11.51 -30.76
N THR A 121 -8.91 12.70 -30.19
CA THR A 121 -8.27 13.90 -30.73
C THR A 121 -7.36 14.51 -29.67
N GLN A 122 -6.54 15.51 -30.03
CA GLN A 122 -5.66 16.17 -29.04
C GLN A 122 -6.43 16.71 -27.83
N SER A 123 -7.61 17.30 -28.02
CA SER A 123 -8.39 17.95 -26.95
C SER A 123 -9.46 17.04 -26.32
N ASN A 124 -9.77 15.90 -26.94
CA ASN A 124 -10.77 14.96 -26.46
C ASN A 124 -10.32 13.54 -26.83
N ALA A 125 -9.70 12.87 -25.87
CA ALA A 125 -9.19 11.51 -25.99
C ALA A 125 -9.68 10.65 -24.82
N CYS A 126 -9.54 9.34 -24.99
CA CYS A 126 -9.87 8.38 -23.95
C CYS A 126 -8.89 7.21 -23.86
N ALA A 127 -8.97 6.51 -22.72
CA ALA A 127 -8.37 5.22 -22.50
C ALA A 127 -9.38 4.32 -21.79
N ALA A 128 -9.73 3.19 -22.41
CA ALA A 128 -10.53 2.15 -21.78
C ALA A 128 -9.59 1.14 -21.09
N LEU A 129 -9.74 0.98 -19.78
CA LEU A 129 -8.81 0.26 -18.89
C LEU A 129 -9.57 -0.55 -17.82
N ASP A 130 -8.83 -1.32 -17.02
CA ASP A 130 -9.29 -2.02 -15.82
C ASP A 130 -10.50 -2.95 -16.02
N ALA A 131 -10.46 -3.81 -17.03
CA ALA A 131 -11.55 -4.75 -17.23
C ALA A 131 -11.72 -5.72 -16.05
N ALA A 132 -12.97 -6.05 -15.74
CA ALA A 132 -13.38 -7.12 -14.85
C ALA A 132 -14.56 -7.87 -15.44
N VAL A 133 -14.67 -9.16 -15.13
CA VAL A 133 -15.65 -10.07 -15.73
C VAL A 133 -16.60 -10.58 -14.65
N SER A 134 -17.91 -10.59 -14.94
CA SER A 134 -18.94 -11.12 -14.03
C SER A 134 -18.77 -12.63 -13.81
N PHE A 135 -19.35 -13.16 -12.74
CA PHE A 135 -19.17 -14.57 -12.37
C PHE A 135 -19.75 -15.54 -13.41
N ASP A 136 -20.77 -15.11 -14.16
CA ASP A 136 -21.34 -15.87 -15.29
C ASP A 136 -20.55 -15.71 -16.60
N GLY A 137 -19.50 -14.88 -16.63
CA GLY A 137 -18.69 -14.60 -17.83
C GLY A 137 -19.37 -13.72 -18.89
N ASN A 138 -20.57 -13.19 -18.63
CA ASN A 138 -21.39 -12.53 -19.66
C ASN A 138 -21.32 -11.00 -19.64
N THR A 139 -20.83 -10.39 -18.57
CA THR A 139 -20.68 -8.92 -18.45
C THR A 139 -19.23 -8.56 -18.18
N ILE A 140 -18.72 -7.60 -18.96
CA ILE A 140 -17.41 -6.99 -18.77
C ILE A 140 -17.63 -5.57 -18.24
N ALA A 141 -17.22 -5.31 -17.00
CA ALA A 141 -17.14 -3.96 -16.44
C ALA A 141 -15.75 -3.39 -16.74
N PHE A 142 -15.65 -2.10 -17.04
CA PHE A 142 -14.37 -1.44 -17.31
C PHE A 142 -14.45 0.08 -17.06
N SER A 143 -13.30 0.72 -16.94
CA SER A 143 -13.15 2.15 -16.70
C SER A 143 -12.84 2.87 -18.01
N VAL A 144 -13.45 4.03 -18.25
CA VAL A 144 -13.07 4.91 -19.36
C VAL A 144 -12.57 6.23 -18.81
N PHE A 145 -11.28 6.48 -18.97
CA PHE A 145 -10.65 7.76 -18.66
C PHE A 145 -10.86 8.73 -19.81
N ARG A 146 -11.13 9.99 -19.52
CA ARG A 146 -11.34 11.03 -20.54
C ARG A 146 -10.48 12.24 -20.28
N GLY A 147 -9.94 12.84 -21.33
CA GLY A 147 -9.04 13.98 -21.20
C GLY A 147 -8.52 14.52 -22.52
N SER A 148 -7.37 15.19 -22.46
CA SER A 148 -6.61 15.65 -23.62
C SER A 148 -5.31 14.85 -23.75
N LEU A 149 -4.77 14.74 -24.95
CA LEU A 149 -3.44 14.19 -25.17
C LEU A 149 -2.38 15.29 -24.99
N THR A 150 -1.22 14.90 -24.53
CA THR A 150 0.01 15.71 -24.55
C THR A 150 1.20 14.84 -24.95
N ASN A 151 2.23 15.46 -25.50
CA ASN A 151 3.48 14.78 -25.81
C ASN A 151 4.38 14.73 -24.58
N TYR A 152 5.14 13.64 -24.43
CA TYR A 152 6.22 13.58 -23.45
C TYR A 152 7.30 14.61 -23.79
N ARG A 153 7.87 15.26 -22.76
CA ARG A 153 8.95 16.23 -22.91
C ARG A 153 10.20 15.72 -22.21
N GLU A 154 11.34 15.80 -22.88
CA GLU A 154 12.62 15.33 -22.34
C GLU A 154 13.69 16.40 -22.55
N GLN A 155 14.59 16.56 -21.57
CA GLN A 155 15.78 17.38 -21.80
C GLN A 155 16.76 16.59 -22.66
N ILE A 156 17.45 17.24 -23.59
CA ILE A 156 18.39 16.56 -24.47
C ILE A 156 19.80 17.10 -24.24
N HIS A 157 20.77 16.20 -24.09
CA HIS A 157 22.18 16.55 -24.07
C HIS A 157 22.79 16.48 -25.48
N SER A 158 23.73 17.36 -25.80
CA SER A 158 24.42 17.42 -27.11
C SER A 158 25.01 16.07 -27.55
N GLN A 159 25.60 15.34 -26.61
CA GLN A 159 26.21 14.02 -26.85
C GLN A 159 25.20 12.90 -27.18
N VAL A 160 23.90 13.09 -26.91
CA VAL A 160 22.85 12.18 -27.38
C VAL A 160 22.62 12.36 -28.89
N VAL A 161 22.78 13.58 -29.40
CA VAL A 161 22.63 13.88 -30.83
C VAL A 161 23.87 13.45 -31.62
N HIS A 162 25.07 13.72 -31.09
CA HIS A 162 26.33 13.30 -31.69
C HIS A 162 27.37 12.95 -30.61
N PRO A 163 27.99 11.75 -30.62
CA PRO A 163 28.86 11.30 -29.53
C PRO A 163 30.07 12.20 -29.27
N ASP A 164 30.65 12.79 -30.33
CA ASP A 164 31.83 13.66 -30.24
C ASP A 164 31.48 15.15 -30.00
N ALA A 165 30.21 15.48 -29.72
CA ALA A 165 29.82 16.84 -29.42
C ALA A 165 30.38 17.32 -28.07
N GLU A 166 30.72 18.60 -27.99
CA GLU A 166 31.05 19.26 -26.72
C GLU A 166 29.84 19.18 -25.76
N PRO A 167 30.04 18.81 -24.47
CA PRO A 167 28.94 18.63 -23.53
C PRO A 167 28.12 19.90 -23.29
N LYS A 168 26.82 19.82 -23.55
CA LYS A 168 25.88 20.93 -23.38
C LYS A 168 24.45 20.41 -23.23
N ASN A 169 23.69 21.01 -22.30
CA ASN A 169 22.23 20.83 -22.26
C ASN A 169 21.57 21.65 -23.37
N LEU A 170 20.84 20.98 -24.26
CA LEU A 170 20.15 21.58 -25.41
C LEU A 170 18.72 22.03 -25.08
N GLY A 171 18.22 21.77 -23.87
CA GLY A 171 16.86 22.12 -23.45
C GLY A 171 15.84 21.01 -23.74
N TYR A 172 14.56 21.36 -23.66
CA TYR A 172 13.44 20.42 -23.80
C TYR A 172 13.02 20.21 -25.26
N TYR A 173 12.76 18.96 -25.60
CA TYR A 173 12.17 18.53 -26.86
C TYR A 173 10.87 17.76 -26.58
N ASP A 174 9.89 17.93 -27.47
CA ASP A 174 8.65 17.15 -27.45
C ASP A 174 8.89 15.87 -28.25
N LEU A 175 8.72 14.72 -27.59
CA LEU A 175 8.84 13.39 -28.19
C LEU A 175 7.46 12.91 -28.66
N PRO A 176 7.39 12.01 -29.65
CA PRO A 176 6.11 11.55 -30.21
C PRO A 176 5.22 10.80 -29.20
N ASN A 177 5.76 10.36 -28.06
CA ASN A 177 5.02 9.66 -27.02
C ASN A 177 3.82 10.47 -26.53
N LYS A 178 2.62 9.92 -26.69
CA LYS A 178 1.36 10.54 -26.25
C LYS A 178 1.01 10.08 -24.85
N ARG A 179 0.55 11.01 -24.01
CA ARG A 179 0.03 10.74 -22.66
C ARG A 179 -1.33 11.35 -22.48
N LEU A 180 -2.20 10.66 -21.75
CA LEU A 180 -3.52 11.18 -21.38
C LEU A 180 -3.40 12.11 -20.18
N VAL A 181 -3.79 13.36 -20.35
CA VAL A 181 -4.07 14.29 -19.25
C VAL A 181 -5.56 14.23 -18.97
N THR A 182 -5.93 13.50 -17.93
CA THR A 182 -7.32 13.16 -17.65
C THR A 182 -8.07 14.26 -16.91
N THR A 183 -9.38 14.24 -17.07
CA THR A 183 -10.33 15.09 -16.35
C THR A 183 -11.29 14.29 -15.47
N GLY A 184 -11.30 12.96 -15.62
CA GLY A 184 -12.10 12.02 -14.82
C GLY A 184 -12.11 10.63 -15.45
N ALA A 185 -12.78 9.69 -14.78
CA ALA A 185 -13.05 8.35 -15.27
C ALA A 185 -14.45 7.88 -14.82
N HIS A 186 -15.09 7.05 -15.63
CA HIS A 186 -16.40 6.48 -15.34
C HIS A 186 -16.53 5.04 -15.82
N LEU A 187 -17.44 4.29 -15.20
CA LEU A 187 -17.63 2.86 -15.45
C LEU A 187 -18.57 2.59 -16.61
N HIS A 188 -18.23 1.54 -17.37
CA HIS A 188 -19.00 0.97 -18.47
C HIS A 188 -19.23 -0.52 -18.23
N PHE A 189 -20.32 -1.04 -18.77
CA PHE A 189 -20.70 -2.45 -18.66
C PHE A 189 -21.09 -2.97 -20.04
N TYR A 190 -20.25 -3.82 -20.62
CA TYR A 190 -20.49 -4.49 -21.90
C TYR A 190 -21.06 -5.88 -21.67
N THR A 191 -22.21 -6.19 -22.28
CA THR A 191 -22.81 -7.54 -22.25
C THR A 191 -22.38 -8.32 -23.48
N VAL A 192 -21.64 -9.42 -23.29
CA VAL A 192 -21.04 -10.22 -24.37
C VAL A 192 -22.09 -10.79 -25.34
N SER A 193 -23.16 -11.37 -24.80
CA SER A 193 -24.21 -12.01 -25.60
C SER A 193 -25.03 -11.03 -26.46
N THR A 194 -25.30 -9.82 -25.96
CA THR A 194 -26.14 -8.82 -26.65
C THR A 194 -25.36 -7.70 -27.31
N LYS A 195 -24.06 -7.60 -27.02
CA LYS A 195 -23.13 -6.53 -27.45
C LYS A 195 -23.58 -5.14 -27.02
N GLN A 196 -24.39 -5.03 -25.96
CA GLN A 196 -24.89 -3.76 -25.44
C GLN A 196 -23.92 -3.18 -24.40
N ILE A 197 -23.80 -1.85 -24.39
CA ILE A 197 -23.03 -1.11 -23.39
C ILE A 197 -23.97 -0.25 -22.55
N LYS A 198 -23.81 -0.35 -21.23
CA LYS A 198 -24.41 0.55 -20.24
C LYS A 198 -23.33 1.39 -19.58
N VAL A 199 -23.65 2.63 -19.22
CA VAL A 199 -22.65 3.61 -18.78
C VAL A 199 -23.11 4.31 -17.51
N MET A 200 -22.20 4.47 -16.55
CA MET A 200 -22.39 5.39 -15.43
C MET A 200 -22.07 6.83 -15.86
N PRO A 201 -22.80 7.86 -15.36
CA PRO A 201 -22.56 9.24 -15.75
C PRO A 201 -21.11 9.68 -15.53
N PHE A 202 -20.53 10.34 -16.54
CA PHE A 202 -19.21 10.97 -16.41
C PHE A 202 -19.33 12.25 -15.58
N ASN A 203 -18.59 12.33 -14.48
CA ASN A 203 -18.51 13.53 -13.65
C ASN A 203 -17.07 14.03 -13.66
N THR A 204 -16.83 15.21 -14.23
CA THR A 204 -15.50 15.84 -14.24
C THR A 204 -14.96 15.96 -12.81
N GLY A 205 -13.70 15.57 -12.61
CA GLY A 205 -13.03 15.54 -11.32
C GLY A 205 -13.24 14.24 -10.54
N VAL A 206 -14.20 13.40 -10.91
CA VAL A 206 -14.41 12.08 -10.31
C VAL A 206 -13.73 11.00 -11.15
N TYR A 207 -13.05 10.09 -10.48
CA TYR A 207 -12.40 8.94 -11.10
C TYR A 207 -13.01 7.69 -10.52
N ASP A 208 -13.96 7.08 -11.23
CA ASP A 208 -14.47 5.75 -10.92
C ASP A 208 -13.70 4.74 -11.79
N SER A 209 -12.85 3.91 -11.16
CA SER A 209 -11.93 3.00 -11.84
C SER A 209 -11.81 1.66 -11.13
N GLY A 210 -11.16 0.66 -11.75
CA GLY A 210 -10.88 -0.61 -11.11
C GLY A 210 -12.12 -1.40 -10.65
N PRO A 211 -13.12 -1.67 -11.50
CA PRO A 211 -14.28 -2.45 -11.08
C PRO A 211 -13.89 -3.90 -10.71
N ALA A 212 -14.62 -4.48 -9.77
CA ALA A 212 -14.59 -5.89 -9.43
C ALA A 212 -16.00 -6.36 -9.08
N PHE A 213 -16.45 -7.46 -9.66
CA PHE A 213 -17.76 -8.03 -9.31
C PHE A 213 -17.72 -8.65 -7.91
N ILE A 214 -18.67 -8.23 -7.06
CA ILE A 214 -18.94 -8.87 -5.76
C ILE A 214 -20.23 -9.71 -5.81
N SER A 215 -21.04 -9.49 -6.86
CA SER A 215 -22.10 -10.37 -7.35
C SER A 215 -22.35 -10.04 -8.83
N ASN A 216 -23.14 -10.84 -9.55
CA ASN A 216 -23.51 -10.51 -10.94
C ASN A 216 -24.33 -9.20 -11.09
N GLN A 217 -24.78 -8.60 -9.98
CA GLN A 217 -25.60 -7.37 -9.99
C GLN A 217 -24.94 -6.20 -9.26
N ARG A 218 -23.78 -6.40 -8.62
CA ARG A 218 -23.11 -5.40 -7.79
C ARG A 218 -21.60 -5.49 -7.93
N ILE A 219 -20.95 -4.34 -8.04
CA ILE A 219 -19.49 -4.24 -8.15
C ILE A 219 -18.92 -3.44 -6.97
N ALA A 220 -17.68 -3.74 -6.60
CA ALA A 220 -16.78 -2.83 -5.91
C ALA A 220 -15.90 -2.10 -6.94
N PHE A 221 -15.44 -0.89 -6.63
CA PHE A 221 -14.58 -0.10 -7.52
C PHE A 221 -13.86 0.98 -6.73
N THR A 222 -12.74 1.46 -7.26
CA THR A 222 -12.00 2.60 -6.73
C THR A 222 -12.67 3.91 -7.14
N SER A 223 -12.89 4.82 -6.19
CA SER A 223 -13.46 6.13 -6.49
C SER A 223 -12.85 7.28 -5.69
N THR A 224 -12.76 8.45 -6.32
CA THR A 224 -12.43 9.73 -5.68
C THR A 224 -13.66 10.54 -5.28
N ARG A 225 -14.87 10.01 -5.42
CA ARG A 225 -16.13 10.77 -5.22
C ARG A 225 -16.31 11.36 -3.82
N ASP A 226 -15.61 10.84 -2.82
CA ASP A 226 -15.63 11.40 -1.46
C ASP A 226 -14.80 12.69 -1.33
N ASP A 227 -13.90 12.95 -2.28
CA ASP A 227 -12.99 14.11 -2.28
C ASP A 227 -12.18 14.25 -0.98
N HIS A 228 -11.62 13.14 -0.49
CA HIS A 228 -10.60 13.16 0.54
C HIS A 228 -9.20 13.25 -0.08
N THR A 229 -8.23 13.65 0.73
CA THR A 229 -6.82 13.68 0.37
C THR A 229 -6.01 12.81 1.32
N SER A 230 -4.79 12.46 0.92
CA SER A 230 -3.92 11.60 1.71
C SER A 230 -3.49 12.26 3.02
N THR A 231 -3.16 11.42 4.00
CA THR A 231 -2.36 11.80 5.16
C THR A 231 -1.14 12.61 4.77
N VAL A 232 -0.89 13.67 5.54
CA VAL A 232 0.32 14.49 5.39
C VAL A 232 1.47 13.80 6.11
N VAL A 233 2.44 13.30 5.37
CA VAL A 233 3.68 12.80 5.99
C VAL A 233 4.49 13.99 6.47
N TRP A 234 4.90 13.97 7.72
CA TRP A 234 5.70 15.05 8.31
C TRP A 234 6.96 15.34 7.48
N GLY A 235 7.15 16.61 7.10
CA GLY A 235 8.25 17.03 6.21
C GLY A 235 7.90 17.07 4.72
N THR A 236 6.69 16.67 4.33
CA THR A 236 6.17 16.85 2.96
C THR A 236 5.40 18.16 2.81
N THR A 237 5.16 18.59 1.56
CA THR A 237 4.58 19.91 1.25
C THR A 237 3.12 19.87 0.80
N GLU A 238 2.56 18.74 0.36
CA GLU A 238 1.16 18.64 -0.10
C GLU A 238 0.57 17.25 0.16
N SER A 239 -0.74 17.20 0.47
CA SER A 239 -1.53 15.97 0.42
C SER A 239 -1.88 15.62 -1.03
N ARG A 240 -1.92 14.33 -1.33
CA ARG A 240 -2.33 13.84 -2.65
C ARG A 240 -3.83 13.61 -2.70
N LYS A 241 -4.38 13.52 -3.90
CA LYS A 241 -5.77 13.09 -4.08
C LYS A 241 -5.95 11.68 -3.52
N GLY A 242 -6.96 11.48 -2.69
CA GLY A 242 -7.25 10.17 -2.10
C GLY A 242 -8.17 9.32 -2.98
N THR A 243 -8.14 8.01 -2.78
CA THR A 243 -9.07 7.04 -3.38
C THR A 243 -9.59 6.09 -2.32
N ARG A 244 -10.84 5.64 -2.48
CA ARG A 244 -11.51 4.70 -1.58
C ARG A 244 -12.25 3.64 -2.39
N ILE A 245 -12.48 2.48 -1.79
CA ILE A 245 -13.32 1.42 -2.36
C ILE A 245 -14.79 1.75 -2.10
N TRP A 246 -15.56 1.84 -3.17
CA TRP A 246 -17.01 2.01 -3.17
C TRP A 246 -17.67 0.76 -3.75
N THR A 247 -18.90 0.49 -3.35
CA THR A 247 -19.75 -0.51 -4.01
C THR A 247 -20.97 0.16 -4.63
N VAL A 248 -21.47 -0.39 -5.74
CA VAL A 248 -22.65 0.12 -6.44
C VAL A 248 -23.31 -1.01 -7.22
N ASP A 249 -24.63 -0.93 -7.40
CA ASP A 249 -25.33 -1.83 -8.30
C ASP A 249 -24.93 -1.52 -9.75
N ILE A 250 -25.01 -2.52 -10.64
CA ILE A 250 -24.67 -2.35 -12.08
C ILE A 250 -25.61 -1.36 -12.82
N ASP A 251 -26.62 -0.82 -12.14
CA ASP A 251 -27.44 0.30 -12.62
C ASP A 251 -27.04 1.68 -12.11
N GLY A 252 -25.94 1.76 -11.36
CA GLY A 252 -25.39 2.98 -10.81
C GLY A 252 -26.09 3.46 -9.54
N LYS A 253 -27.05 2.71 -9.01
CA LYS A 253 -27.75 3.05 -7.76
C LYS A 253 -27.11 2.41 -6.54
N ASN A 254 -27.56 2.87 -5.37
CA ASN A 254 -27.16 2.39 -4.05
C ASN A 254 -25.63 2.40 -3.82
N PRO A 255 -24.94 3.54 -4.09
CA PRO A 255 -23.52 3.66 -3.80
C PRO A 255 -23.27 3.60 -2.29
N ASP A 256 -22.27 2.83 -1.89
CA ASP A 256 -21.85 2.69 -0.49
C ASP A 256 -20.33 2.75 -0.40
N LEU A 257 -19.80 3.50 0.56
CA LEU A 257 -18.37 3.54 0.83
C LEU A 257 -18.02 2.31 1.67
N ALA A 258 -17.14 1.44 1.16
CA ALA A 258 -16.73 0.22 1.85
C ALA A 258 -15.46 0.44 2.68
N SER A 259 -14.44 1.11 2.13
CA SER A 259 -13.16 1.30 2.81
C SER A 259 -13.13 2.56 3.69
N HIS A 260 -14.01 2.65 4.70
CA HIS A 260 -14.10 3.85 5.57
C HIS A 260 -12.80 4.18 6.32
N HIS A 261 -11.97 3.17 6.61
CA HIS A 261 -10.67 3.31 7.25
C HIS A 261 -9.66 4.12 6.43
N SER A 262 -9.78 4.16 5.11
CA SER A 262 -8.73 4.68 4.23
C SER A 262 -8.55 6.18 4.39
N LEU A 263 -7.37 6.62 4.79
CA LEU A 263 -6.97 8.03 4.85
C LEU A 263 -5.95 8.39 3.75
N SER A 264 -5.86 7.55 2.72
CA SER A 264 -4.89 7.74 1.64
C SER A 264 -5.46 7.22 0.31
N GLN A 265 -4.97 6.10 -0.21
CA GLN A 265 -5.44 5.54 -1.48
C GLN A 265 -5.65 4.03 -1.39
N GLU A 266 -6.87 3.59 -1.70
CA GLU A 266 -7.20 2.19 -2.02
C GLU A 266 -7.46 2.04 -3.52
N GLN A 267 -6.82 1.07 -4.17
CA GLN A 267 -6.83 0.93 -5.62
C GLN A 267 -7.04 -0.53 -6.07
N HIS A 268 -7.72 -0.69 -7.21
CA HIS A 268 -7.93 -1.96 -7.92
C HIS A 268 -8.38 -3.12 -7.02
N PRO A 269 -9.63 -3.07 -6.51
CA PRO A 269 -10.20 -4.19 -5.79
C PRO A 269 -10.27 -5.46 -6.66
N PHE A 270 -10.20 -6.62 -6.03
CA PHE A 270 -10.29 -7.94 -6.64
C PHE A 270 -10.99 -8.91 -5.69
N MET A 271 -11.99 -9.65 -6.18
CA MET A 271 -12.78 -10.56 -5.36
C MET A 271 -12.08 -11.92 -5.25
N LEU A 272 -11.68 -12.29 -4.04
CA LEU A 272 -11.04 -13.58 -3.74
C LEU A 272 -12.10 -14.69 -3.60
N ARG A 273 -11.68 -15.95 -3.82
CA ARG A 273 -12.53 -17.15 -3.71
C ARG A 273 -13.23 -17.29 -2.37
N ASN A 274 -12.58 -16.87 -1.28
CA ASN A 274 -13.14 -16.91 0.08
C ASN A 274 -14.16 -15.79 0.38
N GLY A 275 -14.58 -15.03 -0.63
CA GLY A 275 -15.60 -13.99 -0.47
C GLY A 275 -15.06 -12.62 -0.06
N ARG A 276 -13.78 -12.50 0.28
CA ARG A 276 -13.17 -11.22 0.68
C ARG A 276 -12.67 -10.44 -0.53
N LEU A 277 -12.69 -9.12 -0.43
CA LEU A 277 -12.22 -8.19 -1.45
C LEU A 277 -10.78 -7.78 -1.14
N ALA A 278 -9.83 -8.22 -1.95
CA ALA A 278 -8.43 -7.78 -1.91
C ALA A 278 -8.24 -6.47 -2.68
N TYR A 279 -7.28 -5.63 -2.29
CA TYR A 279 -6.95 -4.39 -3.00
C TYR A 279 -5.54 -3.91 -2.63
N SER A 280 -4.98 -3.01 -3.45
CA SER A 280 -3.75 -2.32 -3.12
C SER A 280 -4.03 -1.11 -2.25
N SER A 281 -3.29 -0.97 -1.15
CA SER A 281 -3.51 0.03 -0.13
C SER A 281 -2.26 0.86 0.16
N TRP A 282 -2.42 2.18 0.19
CA TRP A 282 -1.37 3.14 0.53
C TRP A 282 -1.48 3.62 1.99
N GLN A 283 -1.48 2.68 2.94
CA GLN A 283 -1.55 2.99 4.37
C GLN A 283 -0.23 3.56 4.90
N ILE A 284 -0.05 4.88 4.89
CA ILE A 284 1.23 5.57 5.18
C ILE A 284 1.28 6.31 6.53
N PHE A 285 0.64 5.77 7.55
CA PHE A 285 0.58 6.40 8.87
C PHE A 285 1.85 6.22 9.72
N GLY A 286 2.05 7.12 10.69
CA GLY A 286 2.93 6.89 11.82
C GLY A 286 4.40 6.74 11.45
N GLY A 287 4.98 5.58 11.78
CA GLY A 287 6.39 5.25 11.54
C GLY A 287 6.70 4.77 10.13
N LEU A 288 5.70 4.28 9.39
CA LEU A 288 5.92 3.56 8.13
C LEU A 288 6.70 4.37 7.08
N PRO A 289 6.42 5.67 6.84
CA PRO A 289 7.21 6.47 5.89
C PRO A 289 8.69 6.61 6.28
N PHE A 290 9.04 6.38 7.54
CA PHE A 290 10.37 6.61 8.10
C PHE A 290 11.15 5.30 8.34
N ARG A 291 10.60 4.16 7.88
CA ARG A 291 11.18 2.82 8.06
C ARG A 291 12.63 2.73 7.60
N TYR A 292 12.99 3.48 6.56
CA TYR A 292 14.36 3.60 6.03
C TYR A 292 14.58 5.01 5.45
N THR A 293 15.85 5.41 5.32
CA THR A 293 16.21 6.76 4.85
C THR A 293 16.64 6.75 3.37
N ASN A 294 16.35 7.84 2.68
CA ASN A 294 16.87 8.11 1.32
C ASN A 294 18.18 8.93 1.36
N ASN A 295 19.09 8.60 2.28
CA ASN A 295 20.35 9.33 2.56
C ASN A 295 20.19 10.71 3.25
N SER A 296 19.00 11.04 3.75
CA SER A 296 18.78 12.22 4.61
C SER A 296 18.26 11.78 5.98
N ALA A 297 18.95 12.20 7.04
CA ALA A 297 18.60 11.81 8.41
C ALA A 297 17.24 12.38 8.85
N GLY A 298 16.43 11.52 9.47
CA GLY A 298 15.09 11.89 9.95
C GLY A 298 14.11 12.23 8.83
N SER A 299 14.45 11.88 7.60
CA SER A 299 13.58 12.04 6.44
C SER A 299 12.83 10.74 6.16
N HIS A 300 11.74 10.85 5.40
CA HIS A 300 10.97 9.70 4.96
C HIS A 300 11.58 9.08 3.70
N THR A 301 11.24 7.83 3.44
CA THR A 301 11.55 7.14 2.20
C THR A 301 10.73 7.64 1.02
N THR A 302 10.89 6.99 -0.14
CA THR A 302 10.00 7.15 -1.29
C THR A 302 8.63 6.55 -0.97
N ILE A 303 7.76 7.36 -0.35
CA ILE A 303 6.45 6.94 0.15
C ILE A 303 5.56 6.28 -0.89
N ASP A 304 5.72 6.63 -2.16
CA ASP A 304 4.93 6.10 -3.27
C ASP A 304 5.22 4.62 -3.58
N ASN A 305 6.30 4.07 -3.01
CA ASN A 305 6.60 2.64 -3.09
C ASN A 305 5.93 1.84 -1.96
N LEU A 306 5.13 2.46 -1.09
CA LEU A 306 4.53 1.80 0.09
C LEU A 306 3.09 1.33 -0.17
N PHE A 307 2.85 0.68 -1.32
CA PHE A 307 1.57 0.05 -1.61
C PHE A 307 1.62 -1.42 -1.20
N HIS A 308 0.65 -1.82 -0.37
CA HIS A 308 0.55 -3.15 0.23
C HIS A 308 -0.73 -3.85 -0.25
N ILE A 309 -0.84 -5.16 -0.06
CA ILE A 309 -2.08 -5.89 -0.36
C ILE A 309 -2.88 -6.06 0.92
N TYR A 310 -4.13 -5.61 0.92
CA TYR A 310 -5.09 -5.78 2.00
C TYR A 310 -6.29 -6.58 1.51
N ALA A 311 -7.08 -7.11 2.45
CA ALA A 311 -8.42 -7.59 2.17
C ALA A 311 -9.43 -7.19 3.24
N GLN A 312 -10.69 -7.04 2.82
CA GLN A 312 -11.83 -6.74 3.67
C GLN A 312 -13.06 -7.54 3.20
N ASP A 313 -14.11 -7.59 4.01
CA ASP A 313 -15.40 -8.13 3.57
C ASP A 313 -16.06 -7.17 2.54
N PRO A 314 -16.94 -7.62 1.64
CA PRO A 314 -17.51 -6.77 0.59
C PRO A 314 -18.21 -5.50 1.09
N ASP A 315 -18.69 -5.49 2.33
CA ASP A 315 -19.33 -4.35 2.98
C ASP A 315 -18.33 -3.39 3.67
N GLY A 316 -17.03 -3.73 3.71
CA GLY A 316 -15.98 -2.94 4.36
C GLY A 316 -15.56 -3.40 5.75
N ALA A 317 -16.21 -4.42 6.31
CA ALA A 317 -15.85 -4.97 7.62
C ALA A 317 -14.52 -5.75 7.57
N LYS A 318 -13.92 -6.00 8.74
CA LYS A 318 -12.74 -6.88 8.88
C LYS A 318 -11.57 -6.58 7.92
N ASN A 319 -11.21 -5.31 7.73
CA ASN A 319 -9.99 -4.97 6.99
C ASN A 319 -8.72 -5.55 7.67
N PHE A 320 -7.83 -6.17 6.88
CA PHE A 320 -6.60 -6.81 7.34
C PHE A 320 -5.53 -6.90 6.22
N PRO A 321 -4.22 -6.68 6.51
CA PRO A 321 -3.15 -6.81 5.51
C PRO A 321 -2.90 -8.27 5.13
N ILE A 322 -2.71 -8.54 3.84
CA ILE A 322 -2.24 -9.83 3.31
C ILE A 322 -0.71 -9.81 3.13
N TYR A 323 -0.16 -8.67 2.72
CA TYR A 323 1.25 -8.57 2.35
C TYR A 323 1.75 -7.12 2.38
N GLY A 324 2.93 -6.89 2.95
CA GLY A 324 3.71 -5.66 2.78
C GLY A 324 3.61 -4.68 3.95
N GLN A 325 2.48 -4.64 4.67
CA GLN A 325 2.22 -3.59 5.67
C GLN A 325 3.24 -3.63 6.82
N HIS A 326 3.44 -4.82 7.39
CA HIS A 326 4.44 -5.03 8.45
C HIS A 326 5.70 -5.70 7.91
N SER A 327 5.80 -5.87 6.58
CA SER A 327 6.90 -6.57 5.95
C SER A 327 8.24 -5.83 6.03
N GLY A 328 9.32 -6.61 6.01
CA GLY A 328 10.66 -6.24 6.43
C GLY A 328 11.40 -5.04 5.84
N ASP A 329 12.64 -4.85 6.35
CA ASP A 329 13.62 -3.84 5.91
C ASP A 329 13.87 -3.93 4.39
N HIS A 330 14.34 -2.84 3.77
CA HIS A 330 14.47 -2.58 2.33
C HIS A 330 15.53 -3.46 1.63
N THR A 331 15.38 -4.77 1.81
CA THR A 331 16.26 -5.87 1.44
C THR A 331 15.41 -7.04 0.94
N LYS A 332 15.99 -7.97 0.19
CA LYS A 332 15.25 -9.05 -0.45
C LYS A 332 14.88 -10.11 0.60
N SER A 333 13.58 -10.44 0.73
CA SER A 333 13.07 -11.55 1.55
C SER A 333 13.49 -12.91 0.95
N TYR A 334 13.18 -14.01 1.63
CA TYR A 334 13.61 -15.37 1.26
C TYR A 334 13.24 -15.82 -0.17
N PHE A 335 12.21 -15.21 -0.78
CA PHE A 335 11.78 -15.49 -2.16
C PHE A 335 12.33 -14.49 -3.19
N GLY A 336 13.14 -13.51 -2.79
CA GLY A 336 13.88 -12.62 -3.69
C GLY A 336 13.15 -11.35 -4.13
N ALA A 337 12.14 -10.87 -3.39
CA ALA A 337 11.53 -9.56 -3.58
C ALA A 337 11.82 -8.63 -2.39
N ASP A 338 11.86 -7.32 -2.60
CA ASP A 338 12.23 -6.29 -1.60
C ASP A 338 11.12 -5.25 -1.39
N HIS A 339 9.87 -5.67 -1.62
CA HIS A 339 8.62 -5.02 -1.24
C HIS A 339 8.59 -3.54 -1.62
N LYS A 340 8.32 -3.28 -2.89
CA LYS A 340 8.03 -1.94 -3.41
C LYS A 340 6.51 -1.78 -3.52
N ALA A 341 6.01 -1.24 -4.63
CA ALA A 341 4.58 -1.09 -4.81
C ALA A 341 3.96 -2.43 -5.23
N ALA A 342 3.25 -3.09 -4.31
CA ALA A 342 2.46 -4.28 -4.59
C ALA A 342 1.12 -3.90 -5.24
N HIS A 343 0.92 -4.33 -6.49
CA HIS A 343 -0.25 -3.94 -7.27
C HIS A 343 -0.65 -4.94 -8.37
N PHE A 344 -1.84 -4.73 -8.94
CA PHE A 344 -2.55 -5.61 -9.86
C PHE A 344 -2.72 -7.03 -9.34
N ILE A 345 -3.91 -7.35 -8.86
CA ILE A 345 -4.18 -8.60 -8.17
C ILE A 345 -4.91 -9.58 -9.09
N THR A 346 -4.58 -10.87 -8.94
CA THR A 346 -5.40 -11.99 -9.40
C THR A 346 -5.26 -13.18 -8.44
N GLN A 347 -6.06 -14.23 -8.63
CA GLN A 347 -5.98 -15.46 -7.83
C GLN A 347 -6.13 -16.69 -8.72
N THR A 348 -5.19 -17.62 -8.65
CA THR A 348 -5.25 -18.88 -9.40
C THR A 348 -6.16 -19.91 -8.71
N SER A 349 -6.46 -21.01 -9.39
CA SER A 349 -7.42 -22.04 -8.92
C SER A 349 -6.96 -22.77 -7.67
N ASP A 350 -5.65 -22.80 -7.42
CA ASP A 350 -5.00 -23.29 -6.20
C ASP A 350 -5.04 -22.29 -5.04
N GLU A 351 -5.81 -21.21 -5.18
CA GLU A 351 -6.02 -20.13 -4.22
C GLU A 351 -4.83 -19.19 -4.00
N ARG A 352 -3.72 -19.38 -4.72
CA ARG A 352 -2.57 -18.47 -4.65
C ARG A 352 -2.93 -17.09 -5.19
N ILE A 353 -2.64 -16.05 -4.41
CA ILE A 353 -2.85 -14.65 -4.78
C ILE A 353 -1.58 -14.16 -5.47
N TRP A 354 -1.73 -13.66 -6.69
CA TRP A 354 -0.65 -13.12 -7.50
C TRP A 354 -0.76 -11.62 -7.66
N PHE A 355 0.35 -10.92 -7.52
CA PHE A 355 0.45 -9.49 -7.76
C PHE A 355 1.81 -9.09 -8.32
N ALA A 356 1.88 -7.94 -8.97
CA ALA A 356 3.13 -7.31 -9.38
C ALA A 356 3.76 -6.54 -8.22
N ASP A 357 5.07 -6.64 -8.07
CA ASP A 357 5.87 -5.80 -7.16
C ASP A 357 6.89 -5.01 -7.98
N TYR A 358 6.83 -3.68 -7.92
CA TYR A 358 7.64 -2.81 -8.77
C TYR A 358 7.95 -1.44 -8.16
N TYR A 359 9.06 -0.85 -8.60
CA TYR A 359 9.36 0.56 -8.35
C TYR A 359 8.48 1.47 -9.22
N ARG A 360 7.58 2.25 -8.60
CA ARG A 360 6.49 3.01 -9.28
C ARG A 360 6.90 4.15 -10.24
N GLY A 361 8.19 4.38 -10.44
CA GLY A 361 8.71 5.62 -11.05
C GLY A 361 9.25 5.32 -12.43
N ASN A 362 10.49 4.84 -12.45
CA ASN A 362 11.21 4.65 -13.69
C ASN A 362 10.93 3.32 -14.38
N ASN A 363 10.10 2.42 -13.82
CA ASN A 363 9.90 1.07 -14.36
C ASN A 363 8.62 0.88 -15.19
N ASN A 364 7.87 1.95 -15.46
CA ASN A 364 6.66 1.90 -16.30
C ASN A 364 5.63 0.83 -15.85
N ALA A 365 5.29 0.79 -14.56
CA ALA A 365 4.35 -0.18 -13.96
C ALA A 365 4.78 -1.67 -13.99
N LEU A 366 6.04 -1.97 -14.30
CA LEU A 366 6.55 -3.33 -14.44
C LEU A 366 7.64 -3.65 -13.41
N GLY A 367 7.68 -4.89 -12.95
CA GLY A 367 8.67 -5.39 -12.02
C GLY A 367 8.73 -6.90 -12.08
N LEU A 368 8.43 -7.58 -10.97
CA LEU A 368 8.30 -9.03 -10.89
C LEU A 368 6.91 -9.43 -10.38
N LEU A 369 6.53 -10.70 -10.52
CA LEU A 369 5.30 -11.22 -9.92
C LEU A 369 5.60 -12.02 -8.65
N VAL A 370 4.88 -11.71 -7.58
CA VAL A 370 4.90 -12.45 -6.31
C VAL A 370 3.60 -13.22 -6.19
N GLY A 371 3.69 -14.49 -5.77
CA GLY A 371 2.55 -15.35 -5.49
C GLY A 371 2.54 -15.78 -4.04
N VAL A 372 1.51 -15.44 -3.28
CA VAL A 372 1.39 -15.77 -1.84
C VAL A 372 0.19 -16.66 -1.57
N MET A 373 0.35 -17.64 -0.69
CA MET A 373 -0.78 -18.29 -0.04
C MET A 373 -1.20 -17.46 1.17
N GLN A 374 -2.51 -17.28 1.33
CA GLN A 374 -3.02 -16.52 2.47
C GLN A 374 -2.78 -17.30 3.77
N GLU A 375 -2.23 -16.63 4.77
CA GLU A 375 -2.17 -17.14 6.15
C GLU A 375 -3.60 -17.28 6.72
N PRO A 376 -3.80 -18.03 7.83
CA PRO A 376 -5.09 -18.05 8.51
C PRO A 376 -5.59 -16.64 8.87
N GLU A 377 -6.92 -16.45 8.90
CA GLU A 377 -7.52 -15.14 9.17
C GLU A 377 -6.92 -14.47 10.43
N GLY A 378 -6.49 -13.22 10.29
CA GLY A 378 -5.84 -12.44 11.35
C GLY A 378 -4.32 -12.60 11.46
N GLN A 379 -3.70 -13.40 10.59
CA GLN A 379 -2.25 -13.56 10.48
C GLN A 379 -1.74 -13.05 9.13
N GLU A 380 -0.51 -12.50 9.13
CA GLU A 380 0.18 -11.96 7.94
C GLU A 380 1.37 -12.83 7.54
N GLY A 381 2.11 -13.40 8.50
CA GLY A 381 3.28 -14.22 8.12
C GLY A 381 4.25 -14.59 9.24
N ILE A 382 5.54 -14.64 8.89
CA ILE A 382 6.65 -15.03 9.77
C ILE A 382 6.78 -14.07 10.96
N GLY A 383 6.90 -14.62 12.17
CA GLY A 383 6.96 -13.82 13.38
C GLY A 383 8.31 -13.20 13.67
N PRO A 384 8.37 -12.16 14.51
CA PRO A 384 9.63 -11.50 14.85
C PRO A 384 10.62 -12.34 15.64
N HIS A 385 10.13 -13.35 16.37
CA HIS A 385 10.98 -14.33 17.04
C HIS A 385 11.33 -15.54 16.15
N GLU A 386 10.70 -15.64 14.97
CA GLU A 386 10.94 -16.69 13.97
C GLU A 386 11.89 -16.20 12.87
N ALA A 387 11.79 -14.93 12.47
CA ALA A 387 12.58 -14.33 11.41
C ALA A 387 14.08 -14.27 11.77
N THR A 388 14.93 -14.74 10.85
CA THR A 388 16.39 -14.60 10.94
C THR A 388 16.93 -13.36 10.25
N SER A 389 16.07 -12.66 9.50
CA SER A 389 16.36 -11.45 8.74
C SER A 389 15.21 -10.46 8.93
N HIS A 390 15.53 -9.17 9.06
CA HIS A 390 14.48 -8.15 9.07
C HIS A 390 13.62 -8.17 7.82
N ALA A 391 14.17 -8.59 6.67
CA ALA A 391 13.45 -8.72 5.40
C ALA A 391 12.24 -9.66 5.47
N ASP A 392 12.26 -10.63 6.38
CA ASP A 392 11.26 -11.70 6.47
C ASP A 392 10.26 -11.45 7.60
N LEU A 393 10.32 -10.32 8.31
CA LEU A 393 9.30 -9.98 9.30
C LEU A 393 7.93 -9.89 8.63
N TYR A 394 6.94 -10.60 9.16
CA TYR A 394 5.54 -10.63 8.71
C TYR A 394 5.32 -10.93 7.22
N VAL A 395 6.29 -11.49 6.51
CA VAL A 395 6.05 -11.96 5.13
C VAL A 395 5.32 -13.30 5.18
N PRO A 396 4.37 -13.59 4.26
CA PRO A 396 3.70 -14.89 4.22
C PRO A 396 4.69 -16.06 4.14
N ARG A 397 4.40 -17.15 4.86
CA ARG A 397 5.28 -18.33 4.96
C ARG A 397 5.36 -19.12 3.66
N ASP A 398 4.37 -18.99 2.78
CA ASP A 398 4.36 -19.55 1.44
C ASP A 398 4.22 -18.43 0.41
N ALA A 399 5.38 -17.89 0.02
CA ALA A 399 5.54 -16.89 -1.02
C ALA A 399 6.54 -17.40 -2.07
N ILE A 400 6.24 -17.12 -3.34
CA ILE A 400 7.09 -17.47 -4.48
C ILE A 400 7.32 -16.25 -5.37
N ASN A 401 8.53 -16.10 -5.87
CA ASN A 401 8.82 -15.23 -7.01
C ASN A 401 8.57 -16.04 -8.30
N PHE A 402 7.68 -15.55 -9.16
CA PHE A 402 7.34 -16.20 -10.42
C PHE A 402 8.55 -16.37 -11.34
N ALA A 403 9.43 -15.37 -11.43
CA ALA A 403 10.50 -15.30 -12.42
C ALA A 403 11.74 -14.61 -11.87
N ALA A 404 12.77 -15.40 -11.54
CA ALA A 404 14.06 -14.87 -11.05
C ALA A 404 14.83 -14.05 -12.11
N TRP A 405 14.44 -14.15 -13.39
CA TRP A 405 15.01 -13.34 -14.47
C TRP A 405 14.42 -11.92 -14.54
N SER A 406 13.43 -11.62 -13.70
CA SER A 406 12.79 -10.32 -13.57
C SER A 406 13.04 -9.69 -12.19
N HIS A 407 12.87 -8.38 -12.05
CA HIS A 407 13.11 -7.67 -10.79
C HIS A 407 12.31 -6.36 -10.66
N SER A 408 12.14 -5.91 -9.42
CA SER A 408 11.43 -4.69 -9.02
C SER A 408 12.31 -3.43 -8.95
N ASP A 409 13.64 -3.60 -8.95
CA ASP A 409 14.61 -2.52 -8.67
C ASP A 409 14.53 -1.33 -9.65
N ASP A 410 14.94 -0.14 -9.19
CA ASP A 410 15.00 1.11 -9.97
C ASP A 410 16.18 1.13 -10.96
N MET A 411 16.10 0.26 -11.96
CA MET A 411 17.15 0.04 -12.96
C MET A 411 16.57 -0.63 -14.22
N PRO A 412 17.28 -0.68 -15.37
CA PRO A 412 16.80 -1.41 -16.54
C PRO A 412 16.69 -2.91 -16.26
N SER A 413 15.85 -3.60 -17.05
CA SER A 413 15.75 -5.06 -17.05
C SER A 413 17.12 -5.72 -17.10
N TYR A 414 17.24 -6.91 -16.49
CA TYR A 414 18.43 -7.73 -16.68
C TYR A 414 18.65 -8.03 -18.16
N THR A 415 19.92 -8.03 -18.55
CA THR A 415 20.37 -8.44 -19.88
C THR A 415 20.19 -9.94 -20.06
N MET A 416 19.94 -10.38 -21.29
CA MET A 416 19.75 -11.80 -21.58
C MET A 416 21.02 -12.63 -21.30
N GLY A 417 22.20 -12.01 -21.42
CA GLY A 417 23.48 -12.67 -21.16
C GLY A 417 23.63 -13.21 -19.73
N ARG A 418 22.91 -12.64 -18.75
CA ARG A 418 22.89 -13.12 -17.36
C ARG A 418 22.32 -14.54 -17.23
N PHE A 419 21.50 -14.99 -18.18
CA PHE A 419 20.78 -16.28 -18.13
C PHE A 419 21.32 -17.31 -19.12
N GLY A 420 22.55 -17.10 -19.61
CA GLY A 420 23.26 -18.04 -20.49
C GLY A 420 23.14 -17.70 -21.97
N THR A 421 23.36 -18.69 -22.84
CA THR A 421 23.42 -18.50 -24.30
C THR A 421 22.08 -18.69 -25.00
N ARG A 422 21.02 -19.06 -24.27
CA ARG A 422 19.67 -19.24 -24.83
C ARG A 422 19.10 -17.88 -25.18
N GLN A 423 19.10 -17.54 -26.47
CA GLN A 423 18.48 -16.31 -26.96
C GLN A 423 16.96 -16.43 -27.01
N VAL A 424 16.27 -15.29 -26.98
CA VAL A 424 14.82 -15.20 -27.20
C VAL A 424 14.58 -14.43 -28.49
N ASN A 425 14.04 -15.12 -29.49
CA ASN A 425 13.59 -14.51 -30.74
C ASN A 425 12.11 -14.15 -30.62
N HIS A 426 11.72 -13.02 -31.20
CA HIS A 426 10.34 -12.53 -31.15
C HIS A 426 9.88 -12.14 -32.55
N PRO A 427 8.66 -12.49 -32.99
CA PRO A 427 8.21 -12.24 -34.36
C PRO A 427 8.17 -10.74 -34.75
N ASN A 428 8.03 -9.82 -33.78
CA ASN A 428 8.01 -8.38 -34.04
C ASN A 428 9.40 -7.75 -34.26
N TYR A 429 10.49 -8.52 -34.06
CA TYR A 429 11.87 -8.02 -34.04
C TYR A 429 12.81 -8.94 -34.82
N ALA A 430 13.64 -8.36 -35.69
CA ALA A 430 14.61 -9.11 -36.50
C ALA A 430 15.80 -9.62 -35.69
N ASP A 431 16.18 -8.91 -34.64
CA ASP A 431 17.27 -9.29 -33.75
C ASP A 431 16.73 -10.04 -32.51
N PRO A 432 17.51 -10.98 -31.93
CA PRO A 432 17.16 -11.56 -30.64
C PRO A 432 17.10 -10.49 -29.55
N LEU A 433 16.16 -10.65 -28.61
CA LEU A 433 15.95 -9.67 -27.54
C LEU A 433 17.20 -9.57 -26.62
N PRO A 434 17.77 -8.36 -26.45
CA PRO A 434 18.96 -8.17 -25.62
C PRO A 434 18.67 -8.17 -24.11
N TYR A 435 17.40 -8.02 -23.72
CA TYR A 435 16.94 -7.93 -22.33
C TYR A 435 15.93 -9.04 -22.01
N ALA A 436 15.96 -9.53 -20.76
CA ALA A 436 15.00 -10.51 -20.25
C ALA A 436 13.60 -9.89 -20.01
N GLY A 437 13.55 -8.59 -19.74
CA GLY A 437 12.30 -7.83 -19.55
C GLY A 437 11.76 -7.83 -18.12
N LYS A 438 10.61 -7.18 -17.95
CA LYS A 438 9.88 -7.04 -16.69
C LYS A 438 8.44 -7.52 -16.80
N LEU A 439 7.81 -7.84 -15.68
CA LEU A 439 6.48 -8.43 -15.61
C LEU A 439 5.49 -7.52 -14.87
N GLY A 440 4.20 -7.63 -15.23
CA GLY A 440 3.13 -6.93 -14.55
C GLY A 440 1.74 -7.46 -14.92
N HIS A 441 0.70 -6.79 -14.42
CA HIS A 441 -0.71 -7.05 -14.75
C HIS A 441 -1.12 -8.54 -14.80
N PRO A 442 -0.94 -9.32 -13.71
CA PRO A 442 -1.27 -10.74 -13.73
C PRO A 442 -2.77 -10.98 -13.83
N ALA A 443 -3.15 -12.13 -14.39
CA ALA A 443 -4.51 -12.61 -14.54
C ALA A 443 -4.58 -14.14 -14.50
N ALA A 444 -5.51 -14.68 -13.72
CA ALA A 444 -5.77 -16.12 -13.70
C ALA A 444 -6.49 -16.58 -14.97
N LEU A 445 -6.17 -17.80 -15.39
CA LEU A 445 -6.81 -18.54 -16.47
C LEU A 445 -7.39 -19.85 -15.90
N PRO A 446 -8.30 -20.51 -16.63
CA PRO A 446 -8.69 -21.90 -16.38
C PRO A 446 -7.51 -22.86 -16.21
N ASN A 447 -7.75 -24.01 -15.58
CA ASN A 447 -6.75 -25.07 -15.36
C ASN A 447 -5.51 -24.61 -14.56
N ASN A 448 -5.69 -23.72 -13.58
CA ASN A 448 -4.62 -23.09 -12.81
C ASN A 448 -3.59 -22.30 -13.65
N GLY A 449 -3.99 -21.83 -14.83
CA GLY A 449 -3.11 -21.03 -15.69
C GLY A 449 -2.91 -19.61 -15.15
N LEU A 450 -1.75 -19.03 -15.45
CA LEU A 450 -1.41 -17.64 -15.11
C LEU A 450 -1.01 -16.90 -16.39
N MET A 451 -1.71 -15.80 -16.68
CA MET A 451 -1.40 -14.82 -17.72
C MET A 451 -0.79 -13.57 -17.08
N MET A 452 0.07 -12.87 -17.82
CA MET A 452 0.69 -11.63 -17.39
C MET A 452 1.09 -10.75 -18.57
N ALA A 453 1.32 -9.47 -18.30
CA ALA A 453 2.02 -8.58 -19.22
C ALA A 453 3.53 -8.80 -19.10
N TRP A 454 4.22 -8.92 -20.24
CA TRP A 454 5.68 -8.98 -20.33
C TRP A 454 6.20 -7.78 -21.12
N GLY A 455 6.89 -6.89 -20.42
CA GLY A 455 7.61 -5.76 -21.01
C GLY A 455 8.99 -6.17 -21.48
N LYS A 456 9.13 -6.25 -22.79
CA LYS A 456 10.32 -6.64 -23.55
C LYS A 456 11.19 -5.41 -23.78
N GLY A 457 12.48 -5.52 -23.49
CA GLY A 457 13.43 -4.40 -23.59
C GLY A 457 13.94 -3.94 -22.24
N ALA A 458 14.56 -2.76 -22.21
CA ALA A 458 15.14 -2.21 -21.00
C ALA A 458 14.07 -1.84 -19.95
N CYS A 459 12.86 -1.44 -20.39
CA CYS A 459 11.72 -1.13 -19.53
C CYS A 459 12.10 -0.33 -18.27
N SER A 460 12.95 0.68 -18.50
CA SER A 460 13.28 1.66 -17.50
C SER A 460 13.77 2.96 -18.13
N THR A 461 13.40 4.09 -17.55
CA THR A 461 13.99 5.40 -17.91
C THR A 461 15.35 5.63 -17.23
N VAL A 462 15.75 4.75 -16.31
CA VAL A 462 17.14 4.60 -15.84
C VAL A 462 17.86 3.65 -16.79
N ALA A 463 19.04 4.05 -17.24
CA ALA A 463 19.84 3.33 -18.22
C ALA A 463 21.17 2.91 -17.62
N TYR A 464 21.63 1.69 -17.96
CA TYR A 464 22.98 1.19 -17.72
C TYR A 464 23.57 0.65 -19.03
N ASN A 465 24.85 0.92 -19.26
CA ASN A 465 25.53 0.59 -20.52
C ASN A 465 26.23 -0.79 -20.51
N SER A 466 26.00 -1.63 -19.49
CA SER A 466 26.60 -2.97 -19.39
C SER A 466 26.29 -3.86 -20.60
N ILE A 467 25.11 -3.69 -21.20
CA ILE A 467 24.69 -4.42 -22.41
C ILE A 467 25.66 -4.29 -23.59
N TYR A 468 26.35 -3.15 -23.72
CA TYR A 468 27.31 -2.95 -24.82
C TYR A 468 28.47 -3.94 -24.71
N ALA A 469 29.02 -4.11 -23.50
CA ALA A 469 30.12 -5.03 -23.26
C ALA A 469 29.70 -6.49 -23.55
N GLU A 470 28.48 -6.87 -23.16
CA GLU A 470 27.93 -8.20 -23.44
C GLU A 470 27.77 -8.48 -24.94
N LEU A 471 27.43 -7.44 -25.72
CA LEU A 471 27.33 -7.52 -27.18
C LEU A 471 28.68 -7.32 -27.89
N GLY A 472 29.79 -7.20 -27.15
CA GLY A 472 31.13 -6.95 -27.73
C GLY A 472 31.27 -5.57 -28.38
N LYS A 473 30.47 -4.58 -27.94
CA LYS A 473 30.45 -3.20 -28.44
C LYS A 473 31.06 -2.23 -27.43
N THR A 474 31.62 -1.12 -27.91
CA THR A 474 32.04 0.01 -27.07
C THR A 474 30.83 0.86 -26.72
N ALA A 475 30.61 1.14 -25.43
CA ALA A 475 29.53 1.99 -24.97
C ALA A 475 29.76 3.46 -25.40
N PRO A 476 28.80 4.10 -26.10
CA PRO A 476 28.88 5.53 -26.39
C PRO A 476 28.71 6.40 -25.14
N PRO A 477 29.13 7.67 -25.19
CA PRO A 477 28.82 8.64 -24.14
C PRO A 477 27.31 8.74 -23.87
N LEU A 478 26.95 9.05 -22.61
CA LEU A 478 25.55 9.23 -22.17
C LEU A 478 24.60 8.07 -22.50
N THR A 479 25.05 6.85 -22.19
CA THR A 479 24.24 5.62 -22.25
C THR A 479 24.03 4.99 -20.87
N SER A 480 24.39 5.71 -19.80
CA SER A 480 24.17 5.33 -18.41
C SER A 480 23.75 6.54 -17.57
N GLY A 481 22.79 6.36 -16.66
CA GLY A 481 22.19 7.44 -15.86
C GLY A 481 20.68 7.60 -16.12
N SER A 482 20.12 8.76 -15.77
CA SER A 482 18.68 9.07 -15.91
C SER A 482 18.47 10.46 -16.50
N GLY A 483 17.39 10.64 -17.26
CA GLY A 483 17.03 11.90 -17.93
C GLY A 483 18.00 12.30 -19.05
N SER A 484 17.91 13.54 -19.54
CA SER A 484 18.82 14.10 -20.56
C SER A 484 18.90 13.31 -21.88
N GLY A 485 17.86 12.51 -22.18
CA GLY A 485 17.80 11.63 -23.34
C GLY A 485 18.67 10.37 -23.26
N VAL A 486 19.22 10.05 -22.08
CA VAL A 486 20.14 8.91 -21.89
C VAL A 486 19.48 7.57 -22.23
N ALA A 487 18.21 7.38 -21.82
CA ALA A 487 17.49 6.11 -22.04
C ALA A 487 17.23 5.84 -23.53
N MET A 488 16.73 6.81 -24.30
CA MET A 488 16.63 6.62 -25.76
C MET A 488 18.00 6.46 -26.44
N ASN A 489 19.04 7.13 -25.94
CA ASN A 489 20.37 7.01 -26.50
C ASN A 489 20.95 5.61 -26.28
N LEU A 490 20.70 5.01 -25.10
CA LEU A 490 21.04 3.62 -24.81
C LEU A 490 20.46 2.71 -25.89
N VAL A 491 19.15 2.79 -26.17
CA VAL A 491 18.49 1.89 -27.13
C VAL A 491 18.91 2.20 -28.57
N THR A 492 18.85 3.47 -28.99
CA THR A 492 19.19 3.91 -30.36
C THR A 492 20.62 3.52 -30.74
N SER A 493 21.56 3.62 -29.80
CA SER A 493 22.97 3.34 -30.05
C SER A 493 23.30 1.84 -30.13
N LEU A 494 22.40 0.95 -29.72
CA LEU A 494 22.58 -0.50 -29.91
C LEU A 494 22.61 -0.87 -31.39
N LYS A 495 21.93 -0.10 -32.25
CA LYS A 495 21.77 -0.40 -33.69
C LYS A 495 21.23 -1.82 -33.90
N MET A 496 20.19 -2.15 -33.16
CA MET A 496 19.45 -3.41 -33.21
C MET A 496 17.96 -3.10 -33.41
N ASP A 497 17.24 -3.98 -34.09
CA ASP A 497 15.77 -3.96 -34.10
C ASP A 497 15.26 -4.53 -32.78
N THR A 498 15.23 -3.68 -31.75
CA THR A 498 14.81 -4.03 -30.38
C THR A 498 13.94 -2.91 -29.81
N PRO A 499 12.93 -3.22 -28.97
CA PRO A 499 12.15 -2.20 -28.29
C PRO A 499 12.92 -1.55 -27.14
N GLY A 500 12.49 -0.34 -26.77
CA GLY A 500 12.85 0.27 -25.49
C GLY A 500 12.04 -0.36 -24.35
N CYS A 501 10.72 -0.48 -24.52
CA CYS A 501 9.83 -1.24 -23.66
C CYS A 501 8.53 -1.59 -24.41
N ASP A 502 8.43 -2.81 -24.93
CA ASP A 502 7.25 -3.29 -25.66
C ASP A 502 6.50 -4.34 -24.82
N VAL A 503 5.20 -4.16 -24.62
CA VAL A 503 4.43 -4.89 -23.61
C VAL A 503 3.34 -5.69 -24.28
N GLY A 504 3.40 -7.02 -24.17
CA GLY A 504 2.38 -7.94 -24.66
C GLY A 504 1.86 -8.86 -23.57
N LEU A 505 0.77 -9.59 -23.85
CA LEU A 505 0.19 -10.57 -22.94
C LEU A 505 0.67 -11.98 -23.25
N TYR A 506 1.11 -12.67 -22.20
CA TYR A 506 1.69 -14.00 -22.26
C TYR A 506 1.10 -14.89 -21.17
N ARG A 507 1.10 -16.21 -21.40
CA ARG A 507 0.79 -17.20 -20.37
C ARG A 507 2.03 -17.95 -19.94
N ALA A 508 2.09 -18.29 -18.66
CA ALA A 508 3.13 -19.14 -18.11
C ALA A 508 2.96 -20.58 -18.60
N THR A 509 4.04 -21.19 -19.09
CA THR A 509 4.06 -22.65 -19.37
C THR A 509 4.58 -23.46 -18.18
N GLN A 510 5.26 -22.80 -17.24
CA GLN A 510 5.74 -23.38 -15.99
C GLN A 510 5.86 -22.31 -14.89
N ILE A 511 5.77 -22.74 -13.63
CA ILE A 511 5.92 -21.89 -12.45
C ILE A 511 6.84 -22.63 -11.45
N PRO A 512 7.92 -22.01 -10.93
CA PRO A 512 8.45 -20.71 -11.34
C PRO A 512 9.14 -20.76 -12.72
N SER A 513 9.01 -19.69 -13.49
CA SER A 513 9.69 -19.49 -14.77
C SER A 513 11.20 -19.34 -14.56
N GLN A 514 11.97 -20.07 -15.36
CA GLN A 514 13.43 -20.08 -15.29
C GLN A 514 14.07 -19.20 -16.37
N HIS A 515 13.32 -18.93 -17.44
CA HIS A 515 13.77 -18.14 -18.58
C HIS A 515 12.58 -17.43 -19.25
N PRO A 516 12.75 -16.25 -19.88
CA PRO A 516 11.63 -15.58 -20.58
C PRO A 516 11.02 -16.43 -21.70
N GLY A 517 11.83 -17.32 -22.30
CA GLY A 517 11.36 -18.32 -23.27
C GLY A 517 10.44 -19.42 -22.72
N ASP A 518 10.06 -19.35 -21.43
CA ASP A 518 9.05 -20.20 -20.81
C ASP A 518 7.66 -19.53 -20.84
N LEU A 519 7.55 -18.35 -21.44
CA LEU A 519 6.31 -17.64 -21.70
C LEU A 519 5.78 -17.98 -23.09
N GLU A 520 4.48 -18.20 -23.20
CA GLU A 520 3.79 -18.41 -24.47
C GLU A 520 2.92 -17.20 -24.79
N MET A 521 3.07 -16.67 -26.01
CA MET A 521 2.36 -15.48 -26.47
C MET A 521 0.86 -15.74 -26.54
N VAL A 522 0.07 -14.82 -25.97
CA VAL A 522 -1.38 -14.77 -26.12
C VAL A 522 -1.76 -13.69 -27.15
N VAL A 523 -1.26 -12.47 -26.96
CA VAL A 523 -1.36 -11.36 -27.91
C VAL A 523 -0.20 -10.39 -27.70
N ASP A 524 0.44 -9.97 -28.79
CA ASP A 524 1.60 -9.07 -28.76
C ASP A 524 1.77 -8.39 -30.13
N SER A 525 1.35 -7.13 -30.24
CA SER A 525 1.45 -6.35 -31.46
C SER A 525 2.51 -5.27 -31.34
N LYS A 526 3.31 -5.10 -32.40
CA LYS A 526 4.37 -4.08 -32.43
C LYS A 526 3.83 -2.65 -32.24
N ASP A 527 2.56 -2.38 -32.52
CA ASP A 527 1.98 -1.03 -32.47
C ASP A 527 1.27 -0.71 -31.15
N TRP A 528 1.18 -1.67 -30.23
CA TRP A 528 0.37 -1.54 -29.03
C TRP A 528 1.11 -2.04 -27.78
N HIS A 529 0.72 -1.49 -26.63
CA HIS A 529 0.95 -2.14 -25.34
C HIS A 529 -0.31 -2.90 -24.94
N GLU A 530 -0.26 -4.23 -24.91
CA GLU A 530 -1.34 -5.06 -24.39
C GLU A 530 -1.17 -5.31 -22.89
N ILE A 531 -2.12 -4.80 -22.11
CA ILE A 531 -2.11 -4.83 -20.64
C ILE A 531 -3.46 -5.23 -20.06
N MET A 532 -3.48 -5.52 -18.76
CA MET A 532 -4.71 -5.72 -17.96
C MET A 532 -5.65 -6.79 -18.54
N GLY A 533 -5.09 -7.89 -19.04
CA GLY A 533 -5.88 -9.00 -19.56
C GLY A 533 -6.74 -9.68 -18.48
N ARG A 534 -7.91 -10.17 -18.87
CA ARG A 534 -8.80 -11.01 -18.06
C ARG A 534 -9.44 -12.09 -18.91
N ALA A 535 -9.54 -13.30 -18.38
CA ALA A 535 -10.32 -14.36 -19.03
C ALA A 535 -11.82 -14.01 -18.97
N VAL A 536 -12.50 -14.07 -20.12
CA VAL A 536 -13.95 -13.88 -20.27
C VAL A 536 -14.61 -15.24 -20.26
N VAL A 537 -14.61 -15.86 -19.08
CA VAL A 537 -15.15 -17.19 -18.81
C VAL A 537 -15.94 -17.15 -17.50
N PRO A 538 -16.88 -18.09 -17.28
CA PRO A 538 -17.51 -18.25 -15.98
C PRO A 538 -16.47 -18.44 -14.87
N TYR A 539 -16.75 -17.93 -13.68
CA TYR A 539 -15.91 -18.05 -12.49
C TYR A 539 -15.55 -19.51 -12.19
N ALA A 540 -16.48 -20.44 -12.44
CA ALA A 540 -16.30 -21.88 -12.30
C ALA A 540 -15.17 -22.45 -13.16
N ASN A 541 -14.87 -21.86 -14.31
CA ASN A 541 -13.79 -22.34 -15.17
C ASN A 541 -12.41 -22.04 -14.57
N ILE A 542 -12.28 -20.99 -13.76
CA ILE A 542 -11.04 -20.63 -13.08
C ILE A 542 -11.00 -21.30 -11.70
N HIS A 543 -12.04 -21.15 -10.88
CA HIS A 543 -11.99 -21.50 -9.45
C HIS A 543 -12.73 -22.79 -9.07
N GLY A 544 -13.35 -23.47 -10.04
CA GLY A 544 -14.10 -24.72 -9.83
C GLY A 544 -15.43 -24.56 -9.07
N VAL A 545 -15.87 -23.33 -8.82
CA VAL A 545 -17.14 -22.97 -8.15
C VAL A 545 -17.83 -21.84 -8.90
N ASP A 546 -19.16 -21.73 -8.84
CA ASP A 546 -19.91 -20.76 -9.67
C ASP A 546 -19.71 -19.30 -9.26
N HIS A 547 -19.37 -19.05 -7.99
CA HIS A 547 -19.08 -17.73 -7.44
C HIS A 547 -18.19 -17.88 -6.19
N PRO A 548 -17.54 -16.80 -5.74
CA PRO A 548 -16.88 -16.74 -4.42
C PRO A 548 -17.82 -17.04 -3.26
N ASP A 549 -17.27 -17.38 -2.10
CA ASP A 549 -18.07 -17.52 -0.88
C ASP A 549 -18.88 -16.23 -0.60
N ILE A 550 -20.12 -16.39 -0.17
CA ILE A 550 -21.00 -15.26 0.15
C ILE A 550 -20.76 -14.88 1.61
N ILE A 551 -20.26 -13.66 1.82
CA ILE A 551 -20.13 -13.06 3.15
C ILE A 551 -21.32 -12.13 3.37
N GLU A 552 -22.19 -12.50 4.31
CA GLU A 552 -23.29 -11.66 4.76
C GLU A 552 -22.79 -10.35 5.35
N ARG A 553 -23.60 -9.28 5.27
CA ARG A 553 -23.23 -7.99 5.85
C ARG A 553 -23.03 -8.09 7.37
N ALA A 554 -22.17 -7.24 7.93
CA ALA A 554 -21.81 -7.25 9.34
C ALA A 554 -23.02 -7.09 10.28
N ASP A 555 -24.01 -6.26 9.89
CA ASP A 555 -25.26 -6.02 10.62
C ASP A 555 -26.21 -7.23 10.63
N VAL A 556 -26.03 -8.19 9.71
CA VAL A 556 -26.80 -9.43 9.64
C VAL A 556 -26.11 -10.56 10.41
N ARG A 557 -24.77 -10.64 10.32
CA ARG A 557 -23.96 -11.68 10.98
C ARG A 557 -23.91 -11.52 12.50
N THR A 558 -23.98 -10.29 12.99
CA THR A 558 -23.80 -9.98 14.41
C THR A 558 -25.14 -9.81 15.09
N SER A 559 -25.38 -10.60 16.14
CA SER A 559 -26.52 -10.40 17.04
C SER A 559 -26.01 -10.07 18.44
N HIS A 560 -26.08 -8.80 18.84
CA HIS A 560 -25.69 -8.36 20.18
C HIS A 560 -26.67 -7.29 20.71
N PRO A 561 -27.08 -7.32 22.00
CA PRO A 561 -28.04 -6.34 22.55
C PRO A 561 -27.59 -4.86 22.43
N SER A 562 -26.27 -4.62 22.43
CA SER A 562 -25.69 -3.28 22.22
C SER A 562 -25.62 -2.83 20.76
N LEU A 563 -25.98 -3.72 19.82
CA LEU A 563 -25.92 -3.52 18.37
C LEU A 563 -27.29 -3.78 17.73
N GLU A 564 -28.32 -3.06 18.18
CA GLU A 564 -29.61 -3.13 17.51
C GLU A 564 -29.50 -2.69 16.04
N THR A 565 -30.28 -3.30 15.15
CA THR A 565 -30.38 -2.90 13.74
C THR A 565 -30.61 -1.38 13.62
N GLY A 566 -29.89 -0.73 12.72
CA GLY A 566 -29.93 0.73 12.53
C GLY A 566 -29.05 1.53 13.49
N THR A 567 -28.27 0.86 14.35
CA THR A 567 -27.28 1.55 15.18
C THR A 567 -26.10 2.06 14.35
N PRO A 568 -25.61 3.30 14.53
CA PRO A 568 -24.46 3.81 13.80
C PRO A 568 -23.11 3.45 14.47
N PHE A 569 -23.08 2.40 15.27
CA PHE A 569 -21.94 1.99 16.09
C PHE A 569 -21.54 0.54 15.81
N GLY A 570 -20.31 0.19 16.16
CA GLY A 570 -19.81 -1.18 16.18
C GLY A 570 -19.26 -1.55 17.56
N LEU A 571 -18.92 -2.82 17.72
CA LEU A 571 -18.18 -3.35 18.86
C LEU A 571 -16.76 -3.72 18.43
N LEU A 572 -15.78 -3.22 19.16
CA LEU A 572 -14.38 -3.61 19.03
C LEU A 572 -13.95 -4.32 20.31
N GLY A 573 -13.33 -5.49 20.19
CA GLY A 573 -12.82 -6.21 21.34
C GLY A 573 -11.42 -6.78 21.11
N ALA A 574 -10.79 -7.18 22.20
CA ALA A 574 -9.58 -7.98 22.17
C ALA A 574 -9.65 -9.09 23.22
N ALA A 575 -9.15 -10.28 22.89
CA ALA A 575 -9.05 -11.40 23.81
C ALA A 575 -7.98 -11.16 24.89
N SER A 576 -6.90 -10.48 24.52
CA SER A 576 -5.86 -9.97 25.42
C SER A 576 -5.13 -8.83 24.74
N ILE A 577 -4.65 -7.86 25.53
CA ILE A 577 -3.74 -6.82 25.03
C ILE A 577 -2.33 -6.94 25.62
N ILE A 578 -2.12 -7.93 26.48
CA ILE A 578 -0.79 -8.34 26.96
C ILE A 578 -0.31 -9.61 26.24
N ASP A 579 -1.09 -10.16 25.28
CA ASP A 579 -0.55 -11.04 24.24
C ASP A 579 -0.12 -10.14 23.07
N ARG A 580 1.19 -9.94 22.90
CA ARG A 580 1.73 -8.88 22.03
C ARG A 580 2.95 -9.32 21.23
N GLU A 581 3.07 -8.78 20.01
CA GLU A 581 4.29 -8.85 19.18
C GLU A 581 4.85 -7.44 18.90
N THR A 582 4.54 -6.48 19.79
CA THR A 582 4.87 -5.05 19.66
C THR A 582 6.27 -4.67 20.13
N HIS A 583 6.99 -5.57 20.82
CA HIS A 583 8.35 -5.30 21.28
C HIS A 583 9.34 -5.43 20.11
N PRO A 584 10.11 -4.37 19.76
CA PRO A 584 10.97 -4.42 18.59
C PRO A 584 12.06 -5.50 18.67
N MET A 585 12.39 -6.14 17.54
CA MET A 585 13.41 -7.19 17.44
C MET A 585 14.77 -6.76 18.01
N ASP A 586 15.20 -5.52 17.75
CA ASP A 586 16.47 -4.97 18.24
C ASP A 586 16.37 -4.32 19.64
N GLY A 587 15.18 -4.28 20.24
CA GLY A 587 14.88 -3.53 21.46
C GLY A 587 14.69 -2.02 21.23
N ILE A 588 14.44 -1.30 22.33
CA ILE A 588 14.14 0.14 22.32
C ILE A 588 15.43 0.94 22.59
N HIS A 589 15.76 1.88 21.72
CA HIS A 589 16.99 2.66 21.77
C HIS A 589 16.72 4.16 21.68
N PHE A 590 17.65 4.99 22.15
CA PHE A 590 17.50 6.44 21.99
C PHE A 590 17.43 6.83 20.49
N ALA A 591 18.33 6.26 19.68
CA ALA A 591 18.37 6.39 18.23
C ALA A 591 18.15 5.03 17.54
N GLY A 592 17.49 5.03 16.37
CA GLY A 592 17.25 3.83 15.56
C GLY A 592 15.84 3.83 14.98
N GLU A 593 15.73 3.81 13.66
CA GLU A 593 14.45 3.97 12.94
C GLU A 593 13.59 2.69 13.04
N HIS A 594 14.23 1.52 13.06
CA HIS A 594 13.56 0.23 13.01
C HIS A 594 12.64 -0.04 14.21
N GLN A 595 13.03 0.44 15.40
CA GLN A 595 12.30 0.20 16.65
C GLN A 595 10.85 0.71 16.64
N PHE A 596 10.55 1.69 15.79
CA PHE A 596 9.20 2.26 15.69
C PHE A 596 8.50 1.87 14.39
N ASN A 597 9.22 1.37 13.38
CA ASN A 597 8.74 1.37 12.00
C ASN A 597 8.54 -0.03 11.39
N LEU A 598 9.17 -1.09 11.93
CA LEU A 598 9.15 -2.43 11.32
C LEU A 598 8.12 -3.38 11.93
N GLN A 599 8.09 -3.52 13.25
CA GLN A 599 7.44 -4.66 13.90
C GLN A 599 6.47 -4.29 15.01
N GLY A 600 6.65 -3.13 15.64
CA GLY A 600 5.89 -2.77 16.81
C GLY A 600 6.24 -1.37 17.31
N THR A 601 5.44 -0.89 18.25
CA THR A 601 5.45 0.50 18.71
C THR A 601 5.54 0.62 20.21
N ASP A 602 6.05 -0.41 20.89
CA ASP A 602 6.36 -0.28 22.32
C ASP A 602 7.20 0.99 22.50
N THR A 603 6.65 1.94 23.24
CA THR A 603 7.20 3.30 23.34
C THR A 603 8.34 3.37 24.35
N ILE A 604 8.37 2.42 25.29
CA ILE A 604 9.34 2.27 26.37
C ILE A 604 9.42 0.78 26.78
N ASP A 605 10.36 0.44 27.65
CA ASP A 605 10.38 -0.87 28.29
C ASP A 605 9.33 -0.93 29.42
N TYR A 606 8.36 -1.84 29.34
CA TYR A 606 7.28 -1.98 30.33
C TYR A 606 6.84 -3.43 30.53
N THR A 607 6.32 -3.70 31.73
CA THR A 607 5.75 -4.98 32.14
C THR A 607 4.25 -5.00 31.92
N ASP A 608 3.65 -6.18 31.89
CA ASP A 608 2.19 -6.32 31.70
C ASP A 608 1.37 -5.61 32.79
N ASP A 609 1.93 -5.39 33.99
CA ASP A 609 1.28 -4.67 35.09
C ASP A 609 1.25 -3.15 34.88
N ASP A 610 2.10 -2.60 34.00
CA ASP A 610 2.07 -1.19 33.62
C ASP A 610 0.87 -0.88 32.71
N LEU A 611 0.36 -1.87 31.98
CA LEU A 611 -0.74 -1.71 31.04
C LEU A 611 -2.08 -1.72 31.79
N CYS A 612 -2.70 -0.56 31.92
CA CYS A 612 -3.93 -0.39 32.70
C CYS A 612 -5.19 -0.22 31.86
N GLY A 613 -5.08 0.21 30.60
CA GLY A 613 -6.23 0.50 29.76
C GLY A 613 -5.90 0.59 28.27
N VAL A 614 -6.94 0.94 27.51
CA VAL A 614 -6.85 1.23 26.07
C VAL A 614 -7.44 2.62 25.82
N ARG A 615 -6.79 3.40 24.94
CA ARG A 615 -7.31 4.62 24.34
C ARG A 615 -7.75 4.34 22.91
N ILE A 616 -8.94 4.83 22.54
CA ILE A 616 -9.40 4.85 21.15
C ILE A 616 -9.30 6.27 20.60
N LEU A 617 -8.61 6.39 19.47
CA LEU A 617 -8.45 7.63 18.72
C LEU A 617 -9.36 7.59 17.50
N GLY A 618 -10.14 8.64 17.27
CA GLY A 618 -10.83 8.88 16.01
C GLY A 618 -9.97 9.78 15.12
N ASN A 619 -9.87 9.43 13.84
CA ASN A 619 -9.09 10.17 12.86
C ASN A 619 -10.01 10.73 11.78
N MET A 620 -9.89 12.02 11.49
CA MET A 620 -10.73 12.69 10.50
C MET A 620 -9.95 12.85 9.19
N PRO A 621 -10.51 12.44 8.03
CA PRO A 621 -9.82 12.52 6.75
C PRO A 621 -9.48 13.95 6.35
N ASN A 622 -8.29 14.15 5.78
CA ASN A 622 -7.96 15.38 5.07
C ASN A 622 -8.83 15.57 3.82
N ARG A 623 -9.12 16.84 3.50
CA ARG A 623 -9.97 17.21 2.34
C ARG A 623 -9.40 18.33 1.46
N ASN A 624 -8.26 18.88 1.85
CA ASN A 624 -7.54 19.88 1.06
C ASN A 624 -6.23 19.26 0.53
N ARG A 625 -5.74 19.72 -0.62
CA ARG A 625 -4.37 19.37 -1.06
C ARG A 625 -3.31 20.09 -0.24
N ASN A 626 -3.65 21.25 0.29
CA ASN A 626 -2.76 22.12 1.05
C ASN A 626 -2.89 21.94 2.57
N THR A 627 -3.26 20.74 3.03
CA THR A 627 -3.46 20.42 4.45
C THR A 627 -2.25 20.77 5.32
N VAL A 628 -1.03 20.75 4.79
CA VAL A 628 0.19 21.16 5.53
C VAL A 628 0.11 22.59 6.10
N TYR A 629 -0.75 23.45 5.55
CA TYR A 629 -1.01 24.79 6.07
C TYR A 629 -2.22 24.87 6.99
N GLU A 630 -3.06 23.83 7.03
CA GLU A 630 -4.24 23.73 7.89
C GLU A 630 -3.92 23.08 9.23
N ILE A 631 -2.97 22.15 9.25
CA ILE A 631 -2.59 21.39 10.45
C ILE A 631 -1.09 21.54 10.76
N ALA A 632 -0.76 21.42 12.04
CA ALA A 632 0.60 21.35 12.55
C ALA A 632 0.67 20.20 13.55
N ASN A 633 0.78 18.96 13.08
CA ASN A 633 0.91 17.78 13.93
C ASN A 633 1.74 16.70 13.22
N ILE A 634 2.28 15.74 13.97
CA ILE A 634 3.11 14.66 13.40
C ILE A 634 2.31 13.45 12.92
N ALA A 635 1.01 13.40 13.25
CA ALA A 635 0.08 12.35 12.84
C ALA A 635 -0.35 12.50 11.37
N GLY A 636 -0.30 13.71 10.83
CA GLY A 636 -0.69 14.01 9.45
C GLY A 636 -2.20 14.07 9.21
N GLU A 637 -2.99 13.96 10.28
CA GLU A 637 -4.45 13.93 10.30
C GLU A 637 -4.96 14.66 11.54
N ARG A 638 -6.24 15.02 11.57
CA ARG A 638 -6.88 15.53 12.79
C ARG A 638 -7.28 14.36 13.66
N VAL A 639 -6.82 14.36 14.91
CA VAL A 639 -6.99 13.26 15.87
C VAL A 639 -7.83 13.72 17.06
N THR A 640 -8.77 12.89 17.48
CA THR A 640 -9.60 13.10 18.68
C THR A 640 -9.57 11.86 19.56
N ILE A 641 -9.57 12.03 20.88
CA ILE A 641 -9.67 10.93 21.83
C ILE A 641 -11.15 10.62 22.05
N LEU A 642 -11.64 9.49 21.53
CA LEU A 642 -13.04 9.07 21.72
C LEU A 642 -13.29 8.61 23.17
N GLY A 643 -12.26 8.06 23.79
CA GLY A 643 -12.21 7.79 25.21
C GLY A 643 -11.18 6.73 25.57
N GLU A 644 -11.10 6.47 26.85
CA GLU A 644 -10.17 5.55 27.47
C GLU A 644 -10.89 4.71 28.52
N PHE A 645 -10.53 3.43 28.61
CA PHE A 645 -11.19 2.49 29.52
C PHE A 645 -10.19 1.48 30.11
N PRO A 646 -10.40 1.06 31.37
CA PRO A 646 -9.51 0.12 32.03
C PRO A 646 -9.68 -1.30 31.51
N VAL A 647 -8.60 -2.07 31.57
CA VAL A 647 -8.54 -3.50 31.18
C VAL A 647 -8.03 -4.40 32.30
N LEU A 648 -7.84 -3.86 33.51
CA LEU A 648 -7.47 -4.65 34.67
C LEU A 648 -8.71 -5.36 35.24
N ASN A 649 -9.19 -6.39 34.53
CA ASN A 649 -10.45 -7.08 34.87
C ASN A 649 -10.37 -7.77 36.23
N ARG A 650 -11.46 -7.70 37.00
CA ARG A 650 -11.58 -8.26 38.35
C ARG A 650 -12.88 -9.04 38.51
N GLN A 651 -12.81 -10.10 39.30
CA GLN A 651 -13.99 -10.87 39.69
C GLN A 651 -14.81 -10.09 40.73
N ALA A 652 -16.02 -10.59 41.03
CA ALA A 652 -16.92 -9.96 42.01
C ALA A 652 -16.33 -9.88 43.44
N ASP A 653 -15.39 -10.77 43.78
CA ASP A 653 -14.66 -10.77 45.06
C ASP A 653 -13.45 -9.80 45.09
N GLY A 654 -13.21 -9.08 43.98
CA GLY A 654 -12.11 -8.13 43.83
C GLY A 654 -10.77 -8.74 43.41
N SER A 655 -10.66 -10.07 43.29
CA SER A 655 -9.47 -10.74 42.77
C SER A 655 -9.25 -10.41 41.28
N ARG A 656 -7.98 -10.47 40.83
CA ARG A 656 -7.65 -10.25 39.42
C ARG A 656 -8.23 -11.41 38.59
N ALA A 657 -8.97 -11.10 37.53
CA ALA A 657 -9.43 -12.13 36.60
C ALA A 657 -8.23 -12.73 35.87
N ILE A 658 -8.28 -14.04 35.65
CA ILE A 658 -7.26 -14.82 34.93
C ILE A 658 -7.93 -15.40 33.70
N ASP A 659 -7.28 -15.26 32.53
CA ASP A 659 -7.75 -15.79 31.26
C ASP A 659 -7.55 -17.32 31.17
N ALA A 660 -8.10 -17.95 30.14
CA ALA A 660 -8.01 -19.40 29.96
C ALA A 660 -6.56 -19.90 29.73
N SER A 661 -5.64 -19.00 29.37
CA SER A 661 -4.21 -19.30 29.21
C SER A 661 -3.40 -19.16 30.51
N GLY A 662 -4.03 -18.77 31.63
CA GLY A 662 -3.38 -18.63 32.93
C GLY A 662 -2.73 -17.27 33.18
N HIS A 663 -2.97 -16.29 32.30
CA HIS A 663 -2.43 -14.93 32.42
C HIS A 663 -3.50 -13.96 32.98
N PRO A 664 -3.11 -12.79 33.54
CA PRO A 664 -4.07 -11.76 33.90
C PRO A 664 -4.97 -11.40 32.72
N ASP A 665 -6.28 -11.48 32.92
CA ASP A 665 -7.25 -11.13 31.89
C ASP A 665 -7.19 -9.62 31.65
N THR A 666 -6.94 -9.27 30.39
CA THR A 666 -6.93 -7.90 29.86
C THR A 666 -7.85 -7.75 28.66
N SER A 667 -8.82 -8.66 28.55
CA SER A 667 -9.82 -8.62 27.49
C SER A 667 -10.69 -7.36 27.61
N PHE A 668 -11.18 -6.87 26.49
CA PHE A 668 -12.14 -5.77 26.48
C PHE A 668 -13.13 -5.92 25.34
N LEU A 669 -14.28 -5.25 25.48
CA LEU A 669 -15.26 -5.04 24.42
C LEU A 669 -15.81 -3.63 24.54
N VAL A 670 -15.54 -2.76 23.56
CA VAL A 670 -15.96 -1.37 23.56
C VAL A 670 -16.96 -1.11 22.45
N ARG A 671 -17.98 -0.29 22.74
CA ARG A 671 -18.90 0.24 21.75
C ARG A 671 -18.42 1.61 21.30
N MET A 672 -18.25 1.79 19.99
CA MET A 672 -17.68 3.00 19.42
C MET A 672 -18.27 3.33 18.05
N PRO A 673 -18.12 4.58 17.57
CA PRO A 673 -18.56 5.01 16.24
C PRO A 673 -18.13 4.06 15.11
N ALA A 674 -19.08 3.63 14.29
CA ALA A 674 -18.76 2.95 13.04
C ALA A 674 -18.47 3.97 11.92
N ASN A 675 -17.95 3.50 10.79
CA ASN A 675 -17.66 4.30 9.58
C ASN A 675 -16.69 5.46 9.78
N THR A 676 -15.93 5.38 10.87
CA THR A 676 -14.91 6.32 11.29
C THR A 676 -13.56 5.60 11.32
N PRO A 677 -12.52 6.16 10.67
CA PRO A 677 -11.14 5.71 10.87
C PRO A 677 -10.74 5.84 12.34
N TYR A 678 -10.13 4.80 12.90
CA TYR A 678 -9.63 4.80 14.27
C TYR A 678 -8.23 4.19 14.38
N LEU A 679 -7.57 4.52 15.48
CA LEU A 679 -6.35 3.90 15.99
C LEU A 679 -6.55 3.53 17.46
N MET A 680 -5.80 2.53 17.94
CA MET A 680 -5.74 2.19 19.36
C MET A 680 -4.37 2.49 19.98
N GLN A 681 -4.37 2.78 21.27
CA GLN A 681 -3.14 2.86 22.07
C GLN A 681 -3.34 2.07 23.37
N GLY A 682 -2.41 1.18 23.70
CA GLY A 682 -2.27 0.66 25.06
C GLY A 682 -1.73 1.76 25.96
N ILE A 683 -2.35 1.95 27.12
CA ILE A 683 -2.03 3.06 28.03
C ILE A 683 -1.82 2.56 29.47
N ASP A 684 -0.99 3.29 30.20
CA ASP A 684 -0.85 3.09 31.64
C ASP A 684 -1.99 3.73 32.44
N CYS A 685 -1.92 3.58 33.76
CA CYS A 685 -2.98 4.02 34.67
C CYS A 685 -3.20 5.55 34.67
N ASP A 686 -2.21 6.34 34.24
CA ASP A 686 -2.30 7.80 34.15
C ASP A 686 -2.75 8.25 32.73
N GLY A 687 -2.96 7.30 31.82
CA GLY A 687 -3.31 7.56 30.43
C GLY A 687 -2.10 8.00 29.62
N ARG A 688 -0.91 7.43 29.83
CA ARG A 688 0.27 7.63 28.98
C ARG A 688 0.46 6.43 28.06
N THR A 689 0.79 6.67 26.80
CA THR A 689 0.93 5.63 25.78
C THR A 689 2.10 4.68 26.05
N LEU A 690 1.84 3.38 25.96
CA LEU A 690 2.80 2.27 26.03
C LEU A 690 3.05 1.64 24.66
N ASN A 691 2.03 1.59 23.80
CA ASN A 691 2.12 1.15 22.41
C ASN A 691 1.01 1.81 21.57
N THR A 692 1.14 1.83 20.24
CA THR A 692 0.23 2.55 19.33
C THR A 692 0.07 1.82 18.00
N ASP A 693 -1.16 1.63 17.54
CA ASP A 693 -1.43 1.11 16.20
C ASP A 693 -0.84 2.04 15.12
N GLN A 694 -0.30 1.44 14.06
CA GLN A 694 0.26 2.18 12.92
C GLN A 694 -0.56 2.06 11.63
N THR A 695 -1.76 1.49 11.71
CA THR A 695 -2.64 1.22 10.58
C THR A 695 -4.04 1.70 10.89
N TRP A 696 -4.69 2.34 9.92
CA TRP A 696 -6.05 2.81 10.11
C TRP A 696 -7.03 1.66 9.98
N GLN A 697 -7.95 1.59 10.92
CA GLN A 697 -9.03 0.63 10.93
C GLN A 697 -10.38 1.34 11.00
N SER A 698 -11.46 0.63 10.69
CA SER A 698 -12.82 1.10 10.85
C SER A 698 -13.72 -0.08 11.19
N LEU A 699 -14.82 0.20 11.88
CA LEU A 699 -15.94 -0.73 12.02
C LEU A 699 -17.06 -0.35 11.06
N ARG A 700 -17.87 -1.32 10.62
CA ARG A 700 -19.16 -1.10 9.98
C ARG A 700 -20.28 -1.03 11.02
N PRO A 701 -21.38 -0.32 10.74
CA PRO A 701 -22.56 -0.32 11.61
C PRO A 701 -23.04 -1.75 11.88
N GLY A 702 -23.20 -2.11 13.15
CA GLY A 702 -23.58 -3.48 13.54
C GLY A 702 -22.45 -4.51 13.50
N GLU A 703 -21.20 -4.13 13.17
CA GLU A 703 -20.05 -5.04 13.23
C GLU A 703 -19.63 -5.29 14.68
N GLN A 704 -19.32 -6.55 15.00
CA GLN A 704 -18.46 -6.90 16.12
C GLN A 704 -17.13 -7.45 15.57
N LYS A 705 -16.04 -6.73 15.84
CA LYS A 705 -14.67 -7.14 15.49
C LYS A 705 -13.90 -7.46 16.75
N THR A 706 -13.30 -8.64 16.83
CA THR A 706 -12.47 -9.05 17.97
C THR A 706 -11.07 -9.44 17.50
N CYS A 707 -10.04 -8.90 18.16
CA CYS A 707 -8.64 -9.26 17.94
C CYS A 707 -8.18 -10.27 19.00
N ASN A 708 -7.22 -11.14 18.67
CA ASN A 708 -6.73 -12.13 19.64
C ASN A 708 -5.57 -11.61 20.53
N GLY A 709 -4.91 -10.54 20.10
CA GLY A 709 -3.74 -9.95 20.75
C GLY A 709 -3.43 -8.56 20.20
N CYS A 710 -2.49 -7.85 20.82
CA CYS A 710 -1.97 -6.57 20.32
C CYS A 710 -0.88 -6.84 19.27
N HIS A 711 -1.20 -6.60 18.00
CA HIS A 711 -0.28 -6.82 16.87
C HIS A 711 0.21 -8.28 16.73
N VAL A 712 -0.58 -9.24 17.22
CA VAL A 712 -0.27 -10.68 17.08
C VAL A 712 -0.69 -11.11 15.67
N HIS A 713 0.23 -10.96 14.72
CA HIS A 713 0.00 -11.22 13.29
C HIS A 713 0.81 -12.40 12.77
N SER A 714 1.67 -13.00 13.59
CA SER A 714 2.46 -14.15 13.14
C SER A 714 1.90 -15.52 13.52
N ARG A 715 0.94 -15.53 14.45
CA ARG A 715 0.41 -16.74 15.08
C ARG A 715 -1.01 -16.53 15.59
N PRO A 716 -1.74 -17.59 15.93
CA PRO A 716 -2.94 -17.47 16.75
C PRO A 716 -2.63 -16.80 18.09
N GLY A 717 -3.59 -16.06 18.63
CA GLY A 717 -3.47 -15.57 20.00
C GLY A 717 -3.56 -16.70 21.02
N ARG A 718 -3.02 -16.45 22.21
CA ARG A 718 -2.93 -17.44 23.31
C ARG A 718 -4.28 -17.85 23.88
N THR A 719 -5.31 -17.04 23.67
CA THR A 719 -6.68 -17.25 24.16
C THR A 719 -7.69 -16.73 23.14
N GLN A 720 -8.92 -17.26 23.20
CA GLN A 720 -10.03 -16.87 22.32
C GLN A 720 -10.96 -15.91 23.06
N PHE A 721 -11.50 -14.90 22.38
CA PHE A 721 -12.29 -13.83 22.99
C PHE A 721 -13.49 -14.36 23.78
N GLU A 722 -14.19 -15.38 23.27
CA GLU A 722 -15.41 -15.96 23.85
C GLU A 722 -15.19 -16.57 25.24
N THR A 723 -13.94 -16.88 25.57
CA THR A 723 -13.55 -17.48 26.87
C THR A 723 -13.15 -16.45 27.93
N THR A 724 -13.10 -15.18 27.56
CA THR A 724 -12.52 -14.10 28.39
C THR A 724 -13.54 -13.44 29.31
N PHE A 725 -13.05 -12.57 30.19
CA PHE A 725 -13.91 -11.75 31.05
C PHE A 725 -14.85 -10.84 30.25
N ALA A 726 -14.37 -10.21 29.18
CA ALA A 726 -15.13 -9.25 28.38
C ALA A 726 -16.25 -9.88 27.52
N ALA A 727 -16.20 -11.20 27.29
CA ALA A 727 -17.29 -11.92 26.61
C ALA A 727 -18.45 -12.30 27.54
N LYS A 728 -18.32 -12.14 28.86
CA LYS A 728 -19.37 -12.50 29.82
C LYS A 728 -20.52 -11.49 29.77
N SER A 729 -21.74 -11.96 29.93
CA SER A 729 -22.95 -11.12 29.94
C SER A 729 -22.98 -10.04 31.04
N GLY A 730 -22.17 -10.20 32.10
CA GLY A 730 -22.02 -9.23 33.18
C GLY A 730 -20.95 -8.15 32.92
N TYR A 731 -20.28 -8.18 31.78
CA TYR A 731 -19.28 -7.18 31.43
C TYR A 731 -19.94 -5.85 31.06
N THR A 732 -19.49 -4.76 31.71
CA THR A 732 -19.95 -3.41 31.38
C THR A 732 -19.18 -2.88 30.18
N ILE A 733 -19.81 -2.91 29.01
CA ILE A 733 -19.23 -2.39 27.75
C ILE A 733 -19.05 -0.87 27.85
N PRO A 734 -17.81 -0.35 27.78
CA PRO A 734 -17.56 1.08 27.67
C PRO A 734 -18.20 1.63 26.39
N ARG A 735 -18.72 2.87 26.46
CA ARG A 735 -19.46 3.54 25.39
C ARG A 735 -18.75 4.82 25.00
N LEU A 736 -18.30 4.89 23.75
CA LEU A 736 -17.55 6.02 23.21
C LEU A 736 -18.37 6.72 22.12
N GLY A 737 -18.16 8.03 21.93
CA GLY A 737 -18.92 8.81 20.94
C GLY A 737 -20.40 8.96 21.26
N GLU A 738 -20.80 8.86 22.53
CA GLU A 738 -22.19 8.93 23.01
C GLU A 738 -22.40 10.12 23.97
N GLY A 739 -21.81 11.29 23.67
CA GLY A 739 -21.99 12.53 24.43
C GLY A 739 -21.12 12.67 25.69
N THR A 740 -20.34 11.64 26.03
CA THR A 740 -19.32 11.70 27.08
C THR A 740 -18.03 11.01 26.66
N VAL A 741 -16.89 11.56 27.10
CA VAL A 741 -15.53 11.02 26.89
C VAL A 741 -14.98 10.51 28.23
N PRO A 742 -14.90 9.19 28.47
CA PRO A 742 -14.22 8.63 29.64
C PRO A 742 -12.69 8.72 29.47
N LEU A 743 -11.97 9.02 30.55
CA LEU A 743 -10.51 9.16 30.58
C LEU A 743 -9.95 8.50 31.85
N LEU A 744 -8.82 7.83 31.75
CA LEU A 744 -8.08 7.30 32.89
C LEU A 744 -7.51 8.45 33.74
N ALA A 745 -7.57 8.27 35.06
CA ALA A 745 -7.23 9.28 36.06
C ALA A 745 -6.36 8.72 37.20
N GLY A 746 -5.47 7.79 36.88
CA GLY A 746 -4.56 7.15 37.83
C GLY A 746 -5.14 5.88 38.45
N LYS A 747 -4.42 5.35 39.44
CA LYS A 747 -4.78 4.13 40.19
C LYS A 747 -4.89 4.44 41.68
N SER A 748 -5.99 4.04 42.31
CA SER A 748 -6.15 4.07 43.76
C SER A 748 -6.23 2.64 44.30
N GLY A 749 -5.17 2.22 45.00
CA GLY A 749 -4.98 0.83 45.40
C GLY A 749 -4.99 -0.10 44.18
N ASN A 750 -6.03 -0.92 44.07
CA ASN A 750 -6.18 -1.94 43.03
C ASN A 750 -7.14 -1.53 41.89
N THR A 751 -7.70 -0.32 41.96
CA THR A 751 -8.75 0.15 41.04
C THR A 751 -8.24 1.32 40.20
N VAL A 752 -8.30 1.16 38.88
CA VAL A 752 -8.06 2.26 37.93
C VAL A 752 -9.21 3.24 38.03
N GLN A 753 -8.89 4.51 38.23
CA GLN A 753 -9.87 5.59 38.33
C GLN A 753 -10.16 6.14 36.94
N THR A 754 -11.41 6.54 36.70
CA THR A 754 -11.83 7.21 35.46
C THR A 754 -12.52 8.52 35.78
N ARG A 755 -12.33 9.53 34.93
CA ARG A 755 -13.09 10.77 34.91
C ARG A 755 -13.81 10.92 33.57
N THR A 756 -14.87 11.71 33.53
CA THR A 756 -15.68 11.88 32.33
C THR A 756 -15.74 13.36 31.94
N LEU A 757 -15.61 13.64 30.64
CA LEU A 757 -15.84 14.96 30.06
C LEU A 757 -17.09 14.92 29.16
N PRO A 758 -17.89 16.00 29.07
CA PRO A 758 -18.94 16.10 28.08
C PRO A 758 -18.35 16.23 26.67
N GLY A 759 -18.95 15.56 25.68
CA GLY A 759 -18.54 15.63 24.26
C GLY A 759 -18.47 14.26 23.58
N TYR A 760 -18.33 14.27 22.25
CA TYR A 760 -18.20 13.05 21.43
C TYR A 760 -16.74 12.59 21.25
N GLY A 761 -15.80 13.48 21.51
CA GLY A 761 -14.36 13.23 21.53
C GLY A 761 -13.63 14.39 22.18
N MET A 762 -12.40 14.15 22.63
CA MET A 762 -11.52 15.16 23.22
C MET A 762 -10.39 15.48 22.24
N ARG A 763 -10.40 16.70 21.69
CA ARG A 763 -9.29 17.26 20.91
C ARG A 763 -8.36 18.02 21.85
N ILE A 764 -7.06 17.92 21.66
CA ILE A 764 -6.05 18.65 22.43
C ILE A 764 -5.10 19.35 21.46
N GLU A 765 -4.86 20.65 21.65
CA GLU A 765 -3.94 21.42 20.82
C GLU A 765 -3.12 22.43 21.64
N PHE A 766 -1.97 22.80 21.08
CA PHE A 766 -0.94 23.54 21.80
C PHE A 766 -1.38 24.91 22.30
N THR A 767 -2.07 25.70 21.48
CA THR A 767 -2.46 27.08 21.79
C THR A 767 -3.54 27.15 22.87
N ARG A 768 -4.61 26.37 22.75
CA ARG A 768 -5.73 26.37 23.73
C ARG A 768 -5.41 25.62 25.01
N ASP A 769 -4.69 24.49 24.93
CA ASP A 769 -4.60 23.55 26.06
C ASP A 769 -3.21 23.49 26.71
N ILE A 770 -2.13 23.63 25.93
CA ILE A 770 -0.74 23.45 26.45
C ILE A 770 -0.08 24.76 26.83
N LYS A 771 -0.22 25.79 26.00
CA LYS A 771 0.36 27.10 26.24
C LYS A 771 -0.09 27.69 27.59
N PRO A 772 -1.36 27.62 28.00
CA PRO A 772 -1.76 28.11 29.33
C PRO A 772 -1.05 27.38 30.48
N ILE A 773 -0.82 26.07 30.35
CA ILE A 773 -0.05 25.28 31.34
C ILE A 773 1.39 25.80 31.41
N PHE A 774 2.02 26.06 30.26
CA PHE A 774 3.38 26.61 30.23
C PHE A 774 3.46 28.02 30.78
N ASP A 775 2.50 28.89 30.45
CA ASP A 775 2.44 30.25 30.97
C ASP A 775 2.35 30.26 32.51
N GLN A 776 1.55 29.33 33.08
CA GLN A 776 1.31 29.24 34.52
C GLN A 776 2.48 28.61 35.28
N HIS A 777 3.11 27.56 34.75
CA HIS A 777 4.06 26.73 35.50
C HIS A 777 5.51 26.81 35.04
N CYS A 778 5.78 27.31 33.82
CA CYS A 778 7.10 27.18 33.20
C CYS A 778 7.69 28.52 32.72
N ALA A 779 6.87 29.41 32.18
CA ALA A 779 7.31 30.62 31.47
C ALA A 779 8.08 31.61 32.36
N SER A 780 7.86 31.59 33.69
CA SER A 780 8.58 32.46 34.63
C SER A 780 10.10 32.24 34.62
N CYS A 781 10.55 31.02 34.33
CA CYS A 781 11.98 30.68 34.18
C CYS A 781 12.39 30.42 32.72
N HIS A 782 11.44 29.99 31.88
CA HIS A 782 11.67 29.63 30.47
C HIS A 782 11.26 30.75 29.51
N SER A 783 11.66 31.99 29.79
CA SER A 783 11.39 33.14 28.93
C SER A 783 12.56 34.14 28.89
N GLY A 784 12.44 35.17 28.05
CA GLY A 784 13.44 36.22 27.92
C GLY A 784 14.66 35.83 27.06
N SER A 785 15.73 36.62 27.14
CA SER A 785 16.95 36.42 26.34
C SER A 785 17.88 35.33 26.87
N SER A 786 17.60 34.78 28.06
CA SER A 786 18.40 33.75 28.71
C SER A 786 17.50 32.77 29.45
N PRO A 787 16.63 32.04 28.72
CA PRO A 787 15.71 31.10 29.32
C PRO A 787 16.46 29.95 30.00
N ALA A 788 15.91 29.45 31.12
CA ALA A 788 16.45 28.28 31.79
C ALA A 788 16.57 27.08 30.83
N GLY A 789 17.67 26.33 30.93
CA GLY A 789 17.96 25.20 30.03
C GLY A 789 18.15 25.58 28.56
N GLY A 790 18.13 26.88 28.20
CA GLY A 790 18.22 27.35 26.83
C GLY A 790 16.93 27.23 26.02
N LEU A 791 15.78 26.90 26.64
CA LEU A 791 14.51 26.70 25.95
C LEU A 791 13.48 27.77 26.34
N ALA A 792 13.05 28.58 25.37
CA ALA A 792 11.96 29.54 25.55
C ALA A 792 10.59 28.90 25.32
N LEU A 793 9.71 28.95 26.33
CA LEU A 793 8.37 28.36 26.30
C LEU A 793 7.25 29.40 26.10
N ASN A 794 7.60 30.68 25.94
CA ASN A 794 6.65 31.78 25.75
C ASN A 794 6.67 32.38 24.33
N ASN A 795 7.41 31.80 23.38
CA ASN A 795 7.56 32.37 22.04
C ASN A 795 6.47 31.87 21.09
N THR A 796 5.44 32.69 20.88
CA THR A 796 4.35 32.43 19.93
C THR A 796 4.35 33.40 18.75
N GLY A 797 5.51 33.93 18.35
CA GLY A 797 5.65 35.00 17.34
C GLY A 797 5.19 34.67 15.90
N GLY A 798 4.32 33.68 15.70
CA GLY A 798 3.75 33.29 14.40
C GLY A 798 2.87 32.03 14.53
N ALA A 799 2.48 31.46 13.38
CA ALA A 799 1.86 30.13 13.34
C ALA A 799 2.77 29.09 13.99
N ASN A 800 2.19 28.10 14.69
CA ASN A 800 2.93 27.20 15.57
C ASN A 800 4.02 26.37 14.87
N ASN A 801 3.91 26.14 13.55
CA ASN A 801 4.92 25.43 12.77
C ASN A 801 6.08 26.30 12.25
N LYS A 802 6.16 27.59 12.63
CA LYS A 802 7.23 28.49 12.17
C LYS A 802 8.52 28.30 12.97
N PRO A 803 9.71 28.38 12.33
CA PRO A 803 10.99 28.29 13.01
C PRO A 803 11.08 29.20 14.24
N ASN A 804 11.73 28.71 15.29
CA ASN A 804 11.96 29.38 16.58
C ASN A 804 10.72 29.63 17.46
N THR A 805 9.51 29.29 17.03
CA THR A 805 8.35 29.27 17.94
C THR A 805 8.50 28.15 18.97
N THR A 806 7.85 28.27 20.13
CA THR A 806 7.90 27.25 21.18
C THR A 806 7.49 25.88 20.66
N TRP A 807 6.40 25.79 19.89
CA TRP A 807 5.97 24.52 19.31
C TRP A 807 7.01 23.96 18.34
N TRP A 808 7.60 24.79 17.47
CA TRP A 808 8.65 24.34 16.54
C TRP A 808 9.87 23.79 17.27
N CYS A 809 10.37 24.49 18.30
CA CYS A 809 11.50 24.03 19.10
C CYS A 809 11.23 22.69 19.80
N LEU A 810 9.97 22.43 20.16
CA LEU A 810 9.57 21.19 20.83
C LEU A 810 9.32 20.04 19.85
N VAL A 811 8.74 20.29 18.67
CA VAL A 811 8.20 19.24 17.80
C VAL A 811 8.96 19.10 16.47
N ALA A 812 9.48 20.20 15.92
CA ALA A 812 9.97 20.26 14.54
C ALA A 812 11.50 20.43 14.40
N ASP A 813 12.17 20.89 15.46
CA ASP A 813 13.61 21.17 15.47
C ASP A 813 14.49 19.91 15.53
N LYS A 814 14.45 19.10 14.47
CA LYS A 814 15.29 17.89 14.38
C LYS A 814 16.79 18.19 14.35
N ASP A 815 17.18 19.39 13.92
CA ASP A 815 18.57 19.81 13.73
C ASP A 815 19.13 20.60 14.92
N GLN A 816 18.36 20.70 16.01
CA GLN A 816 18.78 21.25 17.30
C GLN A 816 19.16 22.74 17.28
N SER A 817 18.55 23.55 16.41
CA SER A 817 18.85 25.00 16.34
C SER A 817 18.28 25.80 17.52
N CYS A 818 17.23 25.31 18.18
CA CYS A 818 16.70 25.86 19.44
C CYS A 818 17.40 25.29 20.68
N VAL A 819 18.34 24.35 20.54
CA VAL A 819 19.03 23.73 21.67
C VAL A 819 20.35 24.45 21.89
N ALA A 820 20.59 24.92 23.12
CA ALA A 820 21.85 25.54 23.49
C ALA A 820 23.03 24.59 23.19
N PRO A 821 24.18 25.08 22.67
CA PRO A 821 25.28 24.22 22.23
C PRO A 821 25.75 23.18 23.26
N ALA A 822 25.78 23.54 24.55
CA ALA A 822 26.17 22.63 25.64
C ALA A 822 25.19 21.45 25.87
N ASN A 823 23.97 21.58 25.34
CA ASN A 823 22.89 20.59 25.45
C ASN A 823 22.60 19.91 24.11
N GLN A 824 23.33 20.22 23.04
CA GLN A 824 23.14 19.51 21.78
C GLN A 824 23.70 18.10 21.87
N ILE A 825 23.05 17.15 21.18
CA ILE A 825 23.40 15.73 21.19
C ILE A 825 23.94 15.37 19.82
N ALA A 826 25.15 14.82 19.76
CA ALA A 826 25.66 14.23 18.53
C ALA A 826 24.90 12.94 18.25
N THR A 827 24.04 12.95 17.23
CA THR A 827 23.23 11.79 16.83
C THR A 827 23.95 10.91 15.81
N GLY A 828 25.07 11.40 15.25
CA GLY A 828 25.77 10.74 14.15
C GLY A 828 25.00 10.78 12.82
N ALA A 829 23.96 11.61 12.72
CA ALA A 829 23.07 11.64 11.57
C ALA A 829 22.88 13.06 11.01
N GLY A 830 22.63 13.14 9.71
CA GLY A 830 22.49 14.41 8.97
C GLY A 830 23.86 15.01 8.62
N PHE A 831 23.87 16.08 7.83
CA PHE A 831 25.11 16.69 7.33
C PHE A 831 26.05 17.18 8.43
N THR A 832 25.51 17.57 9.58
CA THR A 832 26.27 18.05 10.74
C THR A 832 26.49 16.95 11.80
N GLY A 833 25.92 15.76 11.63
CA GLY A 833 25.92 14.71 12.65
C GLY A 833 24.99 14.98 13.85
N MET A 834 24.09 15.96 13.75
CA MET A 834 23.23 16.44 14.84
C MET A 834 21.73 16.17 14.62
N SER A 835 21.31 15.63 13.47
CA SER A 835 19.88 15.50 13.16
C SER A 835 19.26 14.30 13.87
N PHE A 836 18.11 14.48 14.52
CA PHE A 836 17.34 13.36 15.06
C PHE A 836 16.66 12.53 13.96
N ARG A 837 16.39 11.26 14.29
CA ARG A 837 15.63 10.30 13.48
C ARG A 837 14.45 9.80 14.30
N ARG A 838 13.31 9.55 13.65
CA ARG A 838 12.13 8.98 14.34
C ARG A 838 12.51 7.63 14.99
N PRO A 839 12.05 7.36 16.22
CA PRO A 839 10.97 8.06 16.94
C PRO A 839 11.37 9.35 17.69
N GLN A 840 12.66 9.68 17.83
CA GLN A 840 13.07 10.96 18.44
C GLN A 840 12.81 12.12 17.47
N LEU A 841 12.03 13.12 17.87
CA LEU A 841 11.70 14.27 17.01
C LEU A 841 12.66 15.43 17.21
N THR A 842 12.88 15.78 18.48
CA THR A 842 13.75 16.88 18.94
C THR A 842 14.43 16.42 20.22
N ARG A 843 15.24 17.26 20.88
CA ARG A 843 15.74 16.93 22.23
C ARG A 843 14.61 16.70 23.25
N TYR A 844 13.44 17.31 23.03
CA TYR A 844 12.39 17.41 24.04
C TYR A 844 11.27 16.39 23.88
N LEU A 845 11.02 15.92 22.65
CA LEU A 845 9.87 15.06 22.32
C LEU A 845 10.25 13.83 21.49
N ARG A 846 9.58 12.72 21.82
CA ARG A 846 9.48 11.48 21.03
C ARG A 846 8.08 11.35 20.44
N ALA A 847 7.98 10.84 19.21
CA ALA A 847 6.72 10.68 18.49
C ALA A 847 5.78 9.72 19.24
N PHE A 848 4.56 10.17 19.54
CA PHE A 848 3.51 9.39 20.22
C PHE A 848 3.95 8.77 21.55
N ASN A 849 4.90 9.40 22.24
CA ASN A 849 5.56 8.84 23.41
C ASN A 849 5.86 9.91 24.46
N SER A 850 4.89 10.19 25.33
CA SER A 850 5.10 11.09 26.45
C SER A 850 6.08 10.49 27.47
N ARG A 851 6.03 9.17 27.71
CA ARG A 851 6.82 8.51 28.76
C ARG A 851 8.32 8.57 28.51
N GLY A 852 8.76 8.62 27.25
CA GLY A 852 10.14 8.78 26.81
C GLY A 852 10.52 10.21 26.42
N SER A 853 9.66 11.20 26.65
CA SER A 853 9.92 12.59 26.26
C SER A 853 10.48 13.40 27.44
N LEU A 854 11.65 14.02 27.25
CA LEU A 854 12.30 14.87 28.26
C LEU A 854 11.39 16.00 28.77
N LEU A 855 10.57 16.59 27.88
CA LEU A 855 9.59 17.61 28.26
C LEU A 855 8.64 17.10 29.36
N TYR A 856 8.13 15.88 29.18
CA TYR A 856 7.23 15.27 30.15
C TYR A 856 7.95 14.94 31.45
N TRP A 857 9.19 14.43 31.40
CA TRP A 857 9.98 14.15 32.60
C TRP A 857 10.19 15.39 33.45
N LYS A 858 10.52 16.53 32.81
CA LYS A 858 10.71 17.81 33.49
C LYS A 858 9.42 18.35 34.07
N ALA A 859 8.29 18.19 33.38
CA ALA A 859 6.98 18.56 33.92
C ALA A 859 6.60 17.69 35.13
N ALA A 860 6.81 16.38 35.04
CA ALA A 860 6.53 15.40 36.09
C ALA A 860 7.55 15.41 37.24
N ASN A 861 8.66 16.15 37.09
CA ASN A 861 9.79 16.15 38.01
C ASN A 861 10.38 14.74 38.28
N GLN A 862 10.32 13.86 37.29
CA GLN A 862 10.91 12.52 37.36
C GLN A 862 11.04 11.92 35.96
N ARG A 863 11.97 11.00 35.80
CA ARG A 863 12.06 10.14 34.62
C ARG A 863 10.90 9.13 34.61
N THR A 864 10.25 8.92 33.47
CA THR A 864 9.01 8.11 33.38
C THR A 864 9.03 6.97 32.37
N ASP A 865 10.17 6.67 31.77
CA ASP A 865 10.36 5.61 30.76
C ASP A 865 10.87 4.29 31.35
N ASN A 866 10.85 4.14 32.68
CA ASN A 866 11.41 3.01 33.42
C ASN A 866 12.94 2.85 33.30
N ARG A 867 13.65 3.89 32.88
CA ARG A 867 15.12 3.90 32.78
C ARG A 867 15.75 4.81 33.81
N THR A 868 17.07 4.67 33.96
CA THR A 868 17.92 5.57 34.75
C THR A 868 18.88 6.32 33.82
N ASP A 869 19.35 7.49 34.25
CA ASP A 869 20.34 8.29 33.49
C ASP A 869 21.64 7.51 33.21
N GLY A 870 22.03 6.58 34.09
CA GLY A 870 23.24 5.77 33.89
C GLY A 870 23.05 4.51 33.04
N GLN A 871 21.86 4.23 32.52
CA GLN A 871 21.56 2.95 31.88
C GLN A 871 22.17 2.83 30.47
N PHE A 872 22.13 3.91 29.68
CA PHE A 872 22.66 3.96 28.33
C PHE A 872 23.50 5.21 28.14
N SER A 873 24.68 5.08 27.54
CA SER A 873 25.60 6.20 27.33
C SER A 873 25.19 7.13 26.19
N ASP A 874 24.26 6.69 25.36
CA ASP A 874 23.80 7.35 24.13
C ASP A 874 22.35 7.86 24.24
N ASP A 875 21.86 8.06 25.46
CA ASP A 875 20.50 8.53 25.76
C ASP A 875 20.49 9.96 26.34
N ILE A 876 19.29 10.54 26.47
CA ILE A 876 19.05 11.80 27.19
C ILE A 876 18.87 11.53 28.68
N ASP A 877 19.57 12.30 29.49
CA ASP A 877 19.40 12.29 30.94
C ASP A 877 18.23 13.16 31.41
N PHE A 878 17.51 12.69 32.43
CA PHE A 878 16.68 13.55 33.25
C PHE A 878 17.55 14.58 33.97
N GLY A 879 18.66 14.16 34.58
CA GLY A 879 19.59 15.04 35.30
C GLY A 879 18.99 15.60 36.59
N ALA A 880 19.27 16.88 36.88
CA ALA A 880 18.81 17.50 38.12
C ALA A 880 17.27 17.57 38.23
N ASN A 881 16.77 17.43 39.47
CA ASN A 881 15.36 17.62 39.81
C ASN A 881 14.85 18.96 39.29
N HIS A 882 13.61 18.94 38.81
CA HIS A 882 12.91 20.06 38.21
C HIS A 882 11.54 20.23 38.88
N PRO A 883 11.49 20.72 40.14
CA PRO A 883 10.24 20.83 40.88
C PRO A 883 9.26 21.79 40.19
N THR A 884 8.01 21.36 40.06
CA THR A 884 6.93 22.12 39.43
C THR A 884 5.68 22.13 40.33
N SER A 885 4.77 23.07 40.06
CA SER A 885 3.45 23.13 40.70
C SER A 885 2.32 22.61 39.79
N ILE A 886 2.68 21.93 38.69
CA ILE A 886 1.71 21.41 37.72
C ILE A 886 0.79 20.38 38.40
N SER A 887 -0.51 20.46 38.16
CA SER A 887 -1.46 19.49 38.68
C SER A 887 -1.40 18.16 37.92
N ALA A 888 -1.89 17.09 38.54
CA ALA A 888 -2.03 15.80 37.86
C ALA A 888 -2.91 15.88 36.60
N ASN A 889 -3.96 16.72 36.61
CA ASN A 889 -4.82 16.92 35.45
C ASN A 889 -4.09 17.63 34.31
N GLU A 890 -3.34 18.69 34.58
CA GLU A 890 -2.56 19.41 33.56
C GLU A 890 -1.45 18.52 32.98
N LEU A 891 -0.79 17.73 33.84
CA LEU A 891 0.20 16.74 33.41
C LEU A 891 -0.44 15.68 32.49
N ALA A 892 -1.65 15.25 32.81
CA ALA A 892 -2.42 14.30 32.01
C ALA A 892 -2.91 14.89 30.67
N ILE A 893 -3.09 16.20 30.55
CA ILE A 893 -3.31 16.89 29.27
C ILE A 893 -2.02 16.93 28.45
N LEU A 894 -0.89 17.24 29.10
CA LEU A 894 0.42 17.29 28.44
C LEU A 894 0.82 15.92 27.86
N SER A 895 0.62 14.82 28.58
CA SER A 895 0.91 13.48 28.04
C SER A 895 0.07 13.18 26.81
N ARG A 896 -1.25 13.37 26.91
CA ARG A 896 -2.18 13.13 25.80
C ARG A 896 -1.86 13.96 24.57
N TRP A 897 -1.48 15.22 24.74
CA TRP A 897 -1.02 16.06 23.62
C TRP A 897 0.18 15.45 22.90
N ILE A 898 1.21 15.00 23.63
CA ILE A 898 2.37 14.33 23.04
C ILE A 898 1.94 13.03 22.34
N ASP A 899 1.13 12.22 23.02
CA ASP A 899 0.74 10.88 22.60
C ASP A 899 -0.18 10.85 21.36
N ILE A 900 -0.93 11.91 21.07
CA ILE A 900 -1.76 12.03 19.84
C ILE A 900 -1.04 12.72 18.68
N GLY A 901 0.24 13.06 18.84
CA GLY A 901 1.06 13.67 17.79
C GLY A 901 1.25 15.19 17.89
N ALA A 902 1.16 15.73 19.10
CA ALA A 902 1.44 17.12 19.45
C ALA A 902 0.78 18.19 18.56
N PRO A 903 -0.55 18.20 18.36
CA PRO A 903 -1.20 19.21 17.51
C PRO A 903 -0.87 20.64 17.94
N GLY A 904 -0.45 21.46 16.98
CA GLY A 904 -0.03 22.84 17.17
C GLY A 904 -1.20 23.80 17.32
N GLY A 905 -2.38 23.44 16.81
CA GLY A 905 -3.57 24.27 16.93
C GLY A 905 -3.70 25.35 15.88
N GLY A 906 -4.72 26.19 16.04
CA GLY A 906 -5.26 27.06 15.01
C GLY A 906 -6.68 26.65 14.64
N ALA A 907 -7.46 27.59 14.08
CA ALA A 907 -8.89 27.35 13.83
C ALA A 907 -9.14 26.14 12.91
N THR A 908 -8.26 25.91 11.94
CA THR A 908 -8.36 24.84 10.93
C THR A 908 -7.99 23.45 11.47
N GLU A 909 -7.13 23.36 12.51
CA GLU A 909 -6.79 22.11 13.18
C GLU A 909 -8.00 21.50 13.90
N LEU A 910 -8.92 22.36 14.34
CA LEU A 910 -10.13 22.00 15.07
C LEU A 910 -11.37 21.79 14.17
N TYR A 911 -11.21 21.80 12.85
CA TYR A 911 -12.32 21.48 11.95
C TYR A 911 -12.68 20.00 12.04
N ASP A 912 -13.98 19.71 12.13
CA ASP A 912 -14.46 18.37 11.83
C ASP A 912 -14.47 18.18 10.31
N THR A 913 -13.56 17.34 9.82
CA THR A 913 -13.47 16.96 8.41
C THR A 913 -14.08 15.59 8.14
N GLN A 914 -14.61 14.91 9.16
CA GLN A 914 -15.42 13.72 8.96
C GLN A 914 -16.77 14.12 8.36
N LYS A 915 -17.18 13.49 7.26
CA LYS A 915 -18.53 13.71 6.76
C LYS A 915 -19.51 13.01 7.71
N PRO A 916 -20.63 13.65 8.08
CA PRO A 916 -21.65 13.00 8.91
C PRO A 916 -22.04 11.68 8.27
N THR A 917 -21.88 10.58 9.00
CA THR A 917 -22.31 9.28 8.50
C THR A 917 -23.76 9.10 8.90
N LEU A 918 -24.67 9.17 7.92
CA LEU A 918 -26.06 8.80 8.10
C LEU A 918 -26.21 7.30 7.88
N HIS A 919 -26.61 6.58 8.91
CA HIS A 919 -26.97 5.17 8.80
C HIS A 919 -28.50 5.02 8.81
N LEU A 920 -29.02 4.36 7.79
CA LEU A 920 -30.44 4.11 7.61
C LEU A 920 -30.67 2.60 7.55
N ALA A 921 -31.58 2.10 8.37
CA ALA A 921 -32.02 0.70 8.33
C ALA A 921 -33.54 0.61 8.43
N SER A 922 -34.13 -0.36 7.75
CA SER A 922 -35.54 -0.69 7.98
C SER A 922 -35.69 -1.40 9.33
N ALA A 923 -36.76 -1.07 10.06
CA ALA A 923 -37.06 -1.76 11.32
C ALA A 923 -37.64 -3.17 11.10
N ASP A 924 -38.21 -3.44 9.92
CA ASP A 924 -38.89 -4.68 9.57
C ASP A 924 -38.23 -5.37 8.37
N SER A 925 -38.21 -6.70 8.35
CA SER A 925 -37.75 -7.46 7.19
C SER A 925 -38.81 -7.46 6.08
N GLY A 926 -38.50 -6.90 4.90
CA GLY A 926 -39.27 -7.10 3.67
C GLY A 926 -40.32 -6.03 3.31
N SER A 927 -40.61 -5.06 4.19
CA SER A 927 -41.37 -3.86 3.85
C SER A 927 -40.91 -2.66 4.66
N VAL A 928 -40.68 -1.50 4.03
CA VAL A 928 -40.26 -0.27 4.74
C VAL A 928 -41.49 0.41 5.37
N SER A 929 -41.90 -0.07 6.55
CA SER A 929 -42.95 0.52 7.40
C SER A 929 -42.39 1.59 8.35
N GLN A 930 -41.14 1.38 8.79
CA GLN A 930 -40.40 2.24 9.72
C GLN A 930 -38.90 2.24 9.36
N LEU A 931 -38.27 3.40 9.50
CA LEU A 931 -36.83 3.60 9.32
C LEU A 931 -36.20 3.99 10.65
N ARG A 932 -35.06 3.37 10.96
CA ARG A 932 -34.15 3.77 12.02
C ARG A 932 -33.06 4.63 11.42
N VAL A 933 -32.80 5.79 12.04
CA VAL A 933 -31.83 6.78 11.59
C VAL A 933 -30.78 6.95 12.67
N GLY A 934 -29.53 6.65 12.35
CA GLY A 934 -28.38 6.86 13.22
C GLY A 934 -27.40 7.83 12.58
N THR A 935 -26.76 8.67 13.39
CA THR A 935 -25.66 9.54 12.96
C THR A 935 -24.50 9.46 13.93
N VAL A 936 -23.28 9.60 13.43
CA VAL A 936 -22.10 9.83 14.29
C VAL A 936 -21.40 11.12 13.89
N ASP A 937 -20.93 11.81 14.91
CA ASP A 937 -20.12 13.01 14.89
C ASP A 937 -18.95 12.78 15.88
N LEU A 938 -17.74 13.24 15.55
CA LEU A 938 -16.55 13.07 16.38
C LEU A 938 -16.17 14.35 17.14
N GLY A 939 -16.95 15.43 16.98
CA GLY A 939 -16.91 16.64 17.80
C GLY A 939 -16.46 17.91 17.10
#